data_AF-A0A8I0GSX0-F1
#
_entry.id   AF-A0A8I0GSX0-F1
#
_cell.length_a   1.000
_cell.length_b   1.000
_cell.length_c   1.000
_cell.angle_alpha   90.00
_cell.angle_beta   90.00
_cell.angle_gamma   90.00
#
_symmetry.space_group_name_H-M   'P 1'
#
loop_
_entity.id
_entity.type
_entity.pdbx_description
1 polymer ?
#
loop_
_entity_poly.entity_id
_entity_poly.type
_entity_poly.pdbx_seq_one_letter_code
_entity_poly.pdbx_strand_id
1 'polypeptide(L)'
;MLISYPILPANGGNQNEQQKLDAMLALAQADRGLYPVTTGNRWHGGIHLTPGDQPIRAVADGVIVAYRLAPETRDYPGLGNYDTSFVLIKHETDSGENTRVVFHSLYMHLQPKGVMTPARRQLLLPFLRDAAVGTDAVRAPDNTRVSRKDVIGFGGQLYGQSTVHFEIFASEADFRAADTGFWRDRTAIAAGTHGSTDVYGDSYFIIPASRTFSARHPRATAPHRLTFPAFRNTHYDLDVGQEGQNATRLLVKVAFGGGNRVSTTYALDDQGEVVAQVGQPVQQAGYEYEMYRIANLLYDDCTSAGFDYLRFGRLLGADTTTHVENWQLVRYADASVGYINLADPAQQISVLSDADFPLHWRAVVEGDAASPEDGIANVDRLTELLGLATPSPVPSLSAPAEFAARANAAGAAEQLRHLICKHPSEWDASDLEARYAVYRQPGAVLHTDESWQNFKTHVEALAFWPQSGLPERQVWHFHPLQFIHHYRKCLWLSRDELKKVYPDSKYPITALATEGRGRTPDSIRDDYRVQINQVTRKYLVTTQIRMAHFFGQGAVESMYLALMLEGSANYSRNPRHQSFQPETNGFYAPAQPNYLFYLENRLGNITTGDGPKYRGRGMKQLTGRENYSKYWVYRGWLDASTFTSPWWNPARPARAPTINDPQRLSTDAYAAIDAGGWYWEAGSAQNQFRTINNAITGNVIDRASVRTVAVAINGVNRSTGDPNGLAERLRETESAGRVLTDQI
;
A
#
# COMPACT_ATOMS: atom_id res chain seq x y z
N MET A 1 3.36 4.50 1.36
CA MET A 1 4.49 4.71 0.46
C MET A 1 4.27 4.12 -0.94
N LEU A 2 5.00 4.62 -1.93
CA LEU A 2 5.19 4.00 -3.24
C LEU A 2 6.54 3.27 -3.29
N ILE A 3 6.51 1.98 -3.61
CA ILE A 3 7.70 1.14 -3.71
C ILE A 3 7.61 0.18 -4.90
N SER A 4 8.74 -0.03 -5.57
CA SER A 4 8.88 -0.81 -6.79
C SER A 4 9.95 -1.90 -6.58
N TYR A 5 9.85 -2.98 -7.35
CA TYR A 5 10.93 -3.97 -7.41
C TYR A 5 12.20 -3.36 -8.05
N PRO A 6 13.40 -3.86 -7.70
CA PRO A 6 14.66 -3.31 -8.20
C PRO A 6 14.87 -3.53 -9.71
N ILE A 7 14.10 -4.46 -10.29
CA ILE A 7 14.06 -4.76 -11.72
C ILE A 7 12.61 -4.59 -12.17
N LEU A 8 12.40 -3.86 -13.27
CA LEU A 8 11.08 -3.56 -13.81
C LEU A 8 10.98 -4.09 -15.26
N PRO A 9 10.52 -5.35 -15.47
CA PRO A 9 10.42 -5.95 -16.79
C PRO A 9 9.41 -5.22 -17.69
N ALA A 10 9.70 -5.14 -19.00
CA ALA A 10 8.86 -4.42 -19.97
C ALA A 10 7.38 -4.84 -20.01
N ASN A 11 7.07 -6.12 -19.71
CA ASN A 11 5.70 -6.65 -19.70
C ASN A 11 5.03 -6.65 -18.31
N GLY A 12 5.68 -6.10 -17.27
CA GLY A 12 5.17 -6.14 -15.89
C GLY A 12 3.87 -5.35 -15.66
N GLY A 13 3.51 -4.44 -16.58
CA GLY A 13 2.32 -3.59 -16.47
C GLY A 13 0.98 -4.35 -16.46
N ASN A 14 0.91 -5.53 -17.09
CA ASN A 14 -0.34 -6.31 -17.18
C ASN A 14 -0.51 -7.32 -16.03
N GLN A 15 0.53 -7.55 -15.24
CA GLN A 15 0.54 -8.57 -14.19
C GLN A 15 -0.13 -8.05 -12.91
N ASN A 16 -0.82 -8.93 -12.20
CA ASN A 16 -1.23 -8.66 -10.83
C ASN A 16 -0.03 -8.71 -9.86
N GLU A 17 -0.20 -8.27 -8.62
CA GLU A 17 0.90 -8.16 -7.67
C GLU A 17 1.55 -9.50 -7.28
N GLN A 18 0.78 -10.60 -7.27
CA GLN A 18 1.33 -11.94 -7.04
C GLN A 18 2.20 -12.39 -8.22
N GLN A 19 1.73 -12.21 -9.45
CA GLN A 19 2.48 -12.52 -10.66
C GLN A 19 3.79 -11.72 -10.76
N LYS A 20 3.79 -10.46 -10.30
CA LYS A 20 5.00 -9.64 -10.21
C LYS A 20 5.98 -10.20 -9.18
N LEU A 21 5.50 -10.60 -8.00
CA LEU A 21 6.33 -11.24 -6.98
C LEU A 21 6.92 -12.55 -7.51
N ASP A 22 6.11 -13.42 -8.11
CA ASP A 22 6.54 -14.70 -8.66
C ASP A 22 7.61 -14.51 -9.74
N ALA A 23 7.43 -13.51 -10.62
CA ALA A 23 8.42 -13.16 -11.64
C ALA A 23 9.75 -12.68 -11.03
N MET A 24 9.72 -11.93 -9.92
CA MET A 24 10.93 -11.52 -9.21
C MET A 24 11.59 -12.67 -8.45
N LEU A 25 10.81 -13.54 -7.82
CA LEU A 25 11.30 -14.75 -7.15
C LEU A 25 11.97 -15.70 -8.14
N ALA A 26 11.47 -15.78 -9.37
CA ALA A 26 12.09 -16.57 -10.45
C ALA A 26 13.47 -16.05 -10.87
N LEU A 27 13.82 -14.80 -10.54
CA LEU A 27 15.16 -14.26 -10.77
C LEU A 27 16.12 -14.56 -9.61
N ALA A 28 15.63 -15.03 -8.46
CA ALA A 28 16.47 -15.31 -7.30
C ALA A 28 17.29 -16.59 -7.49
N GLN A 29 18.57 -16.55 -7.10
CA GLN A 29 19.48 -17.69 -7.18
C GLN A 29 19.28 -18.59 -5.96
N ALA A 30 18.49 -19.66 -6.11
CA ALA A 30 18.11 -20.54 -5.01
C ALA A 30 19.28 -21.38 -4.43
N ASP A 31 20.39 -21.51 -5.15
CA ASP A 31 21.57 -22.28 -4.75
C ASP A 31 22.66 -21.43 -4.07
N ARG A 32 22.54 -20.08 -4.12
CA ARG A 32 23.58 -19.16 -3.64
C ARG A 32 22.96 -17.90 -3.03
N GLY A 33 23.02 -17.76 -1.70
CA GLY A 33 22.54 -16.56 -1.00
C GLY A 33 21.03 -16.57 -0.76
N LEU A 34 20.54 -17.63 -0.10
CA LEU A 34 19.17 -17.71 0.39
C LEU A 34 19.02 -16.82 1.64
N TYR A 35 17.91 -16.12 1.73
CA TYR A 35 17.53 -15.43 2.96
C TYR A 35 16.81 -16.41 3.93
N PRO A 36 17.13 -16.39 5.25
CA PRO A 36 18.14 -15.58 5.93
C PRO A 36 19.47 -16.33 6.14
N VAL A 37 19.67 -17.52 5.53
CA VAL A 37 20.84 -18.38 5.76
C VAL A 37 21.48 -18.83 4.45
N THR A 38 22.80 -18.67 4.34
CA THR A 38 23.61 -19.12 3.20
C THR A 38 24.53 -20.29 3.56
N THR A 39 25.31 -20.78 2.59
CA THR A 39 26.22 -21.93 2.72
C THR A 39 27.12 -21.80 3.95
N GLY A 40 27.20 -22.88 4.74
CA GLY A 40 27.96 -22.94 5.98
C GLY A 40 27.18 -22.51 7.23
N ASN A 41 25.87 -22.27 7.11
CA ASN A 41 24.98 -21.74 8.15
C ASN A 41 25.24 -20.28 8.49
N ARG A 42 25.74 -19.49 7.56
CA ARG A 42 25.96 -18.07 7.83
C ARG A 42 24.68 -17.29 7.66
N TRP A 43 24.49 -16.27 8.48
CA TRP A 43 23.47 -15.26 8.22
C TRP A 43 23.67 -14.63 6.84
N HIS A 44 22.57 -14.36 6.16
CA HIS A 44 22.55 -13.72 4.84
C HIS A 44 21.40 -12.72 4.81
N GLY A 45 21.75 -11.43 4.83
CA GLY A 45 20.77 -10.35 5.01
C GLY A 45 19.87 -10.12 3.80
N GLY A 46 20.28 -10.57 2.62
CA GLY A 46 19.60 -10.29 1.35
C GLY A 46 19.34 -11.53 0.49
N ILE A 47 19.26 -11.32 -0.81
CA ILE A 47 19.14 -12.36 -1.84
C ILE A 47 20.04 -12.03 -3.04
N HIS A 48 20.43 -13.04 -3.80
CA HIS A 48 21.05 -12.83 -5.11
C HIS A 48 20.01 -12.91 -6.22
N LEU A 49 19.97 -11.89 -7.07
CA LEU A 49 19.12 -11.85 -8.27
C LEU A 49 19.99 -11.99 -9.52
N THR A 50 19.46 -12.66 -10.54
CA THR A 50 20.03 -12.72 -11.90
C THR A 50 19.34 -11.68 -12.78
N PRO A 51 19.92 -10.49 -13.00
CA PRO A 51 19.20 -9.38 -13.62
C PRO A 51 19.19 -9.40 -15.15
N GLY A 52 20.04 -10.23 -15.77
CA GLY A 52 20.28 -10.17 -17.22
C GLY A 52 20.77 -8.78 -17.64
N ASP A 53 20.23 -8.25 -18.73
CA ASP A 53 20.56 -6.90 -19.22
C ASP A 53 19.70 -5.78 -18.63
N GLN A 54 18.81 -6.10 -17.68
CA GLN A 54 17.92 -5.11 -17.09
C GLN A 54 18.68 -4.11 -16.20
N PRO A 55 18.37 -2.81 -16.25
CA PRO A 55 18.89 -1.84 -15.30
C PRO A 55 18.40 -2.15 -13.87
N ILE A 56 19.29 -1.98 -12.90
CA ILE A 56 18.95 -2.01 -11.47
C ILE A 56 18.50 -0.63 -11.04
N ARG A 57 17.37 -0.55 -10.34
CA ARG A 57 16.70 0.70 -9.99
C ARG A 57 16.48 0.86 -8.50
N ALA A 58 16.48 2.11 -8.05
CA ALA A 58 16.07 2.46 -6.70
C ALA A 58 14.62 2.07 -6.44
N VAL A 59 14.37 1.35 -5.36
CA VAL A 59 13.05 0.76 -5.05
C VAL A 59 12.04 1.78 -4.52
N ALA A 60 12.52 2.88 -3.93
CA ALA A 60 11.73 3.99 -3.43
C ALA A 60 12.55 5.28 -3.50
N ASP A 61 11.90 6.42 -3.27
CA ASP A 61 12.60 7.70 -3.07
C ASP A 61 13.50 7.62 -1.84
N GLY A 62 14.65 8.29 -1.86
CA GLY A 62 15.58 8.26 -0.74
C GLY A 62 16.79 9.16 -0.91
N VAL A 63 17.82 8.88 -0.11
CA VAL A 63 19.13 9.51 -0.18
C VAL A 63 20.20 8.42 -0.29
N ILE A 64 21.13 8.57 -1.25
CA ILE A 64 22.31 7.72 -1.32
C ILE A 64 23.18 8.06 -0.12
N VAL A 65 23.55 7.05 0.66
CA VAL A 65 24.34 7.18 1.89
C VAL A 65 25.80 6.82 1.64
N ALA A 66 26.02 5.69 0.97
CA ALA A 66 27.34 5.21 0.62
C ALA A 66 27.30 4.54 -0.76
N TYR A 67 28.42 4.57 -1.46
CA TYR A 67 28.56 3.90 -2.75
C TYR A 67 30.01 3.54 -3.05
N ARG A 68 30.17 2.65 -4.02
CA ARG A 68 31.44 2.40 -4.71
C ARG A 68 31.17 2.18 -6.18
N LEU A 69 31.94 2.85 -7.03
CA LEU A 69 31.93 2.64 -8.48
C LEU A 69 33.31 2.11 -8.88
N ALA A 70 33.47 0.80 -8.88
CA ALA A 70 34.77 0.18 -9.10
C ALA A 70 35.29 0.43 -10.53
N PRO A 71 36.62 0.52 -10.70
CA PRO A 71 37.21 0.65 -12.04
C PRO A 71 37.14 -0.65 -12.84
N GLU A 72 37.18 -1.81 -12.18
CA GLU A 72 37.31 -3.12 -12.82
C GLU A 72 36.69 -4.24 -11.99
N THR A 73 36.53 -5.38 -12.65
CA THR A 73 36.15 -6.67 -12.03
C THR A 73 37.37 -7.27 -11.35
N ARG A 74 37.18 -7.92 -10.20
CA ARG A 74 38.24 -8.63 -9.48
C ARG A 74 38.08 -10.14 -9.63
N ASP A 75 39.11 -10.90 -9.35
CA ASP A 75 39.08 -12.37 -9.36
C ASP A 75 39.26 -12.91 -7.93
N TYR A 76 38.43 -13.88 -7.56
CA TYR A 76 38.63 -14.68 -6.36
C TYR A 76 39.35 -15.98 -6.76
N PRO A 77 40.55 -16.27 -6.24
CA PRO A 77 41.30 -17.47 -6.59
C PRO A 77 40.45 -18.75 -6.44
N GLY A 78 40.21 -19.44 -7.56
CA GLY A 78 39.48 -20.71 -7.60
C GLY A 78 37.95 -20.61 -7.60
N LEU A 79 37.36 -19.42 -7.41
CA LEU A 79 35.91 -19.20 -7.53
C LEU A 79 35.53 -18.32 -8.73
N GLY A 80 36.45 -17.45 -9.19
CA GLY A 80 36.27 -16.62 -10.38
C GLY A 80 35.89 -15.16 -10.07
N ASN A 81 35.45 -14.47 -11.12
CA ASN A 81 35.22 -13.03 -11.12
C ASN A 81 34.14 -12.55 -10.14
N TYR A 82 34.40 -11.46 -9.42
CA TYR A 82 33.43 -10.76 -8.59
C TYR A 82 33.56 -9.24 -8.72
N ASP A 83 32.43 -8.55 -8.57
CA ASP A 83 32.37 -7.08 -8.63
C ASP A 83 32.12 -6.47 -7.26
N THR A 84 32.74 -5.31 -7.01
CA THR A 84 32.72 -4.62 -5.70
C THR A 84 31.92 -3.32 -5.71
N SER A 85 31.33 -2.95 -6.85
CA SER A 85 30.51 -1.74 -6.90
C SER A 85 29.21 -1.96 -6.14
N PHE A 86 28.80 -0.95 -5.39
CA PHE A 86 27.54 -0.97 -4.66
C PHE A 86 26.93 0.42 -4.52
N VAL A 87 25.65 0.44 -4.21
CA VAL A 87 24.92 1.65 -3.78
C VAL A 87 24.11 1.29 -2.54
N LEU A 88 24.23 2.09 -1.49
CA LEU A 88 23.42 2.04 -0.28
C LEU A 88 22.51 3.27 -0.23
N ILE A 89 21.20 3.06 -0.07
CA ILE A 89 20.20 4.12 -0.05
C ILE A 89 19.44 4.05 1.28
N LYS A 90 19.28 5.20 1.95
CA LYS A 90 18.33 5.37 3.07
C LYS A 90 17.02 5.91 2.51
N HIS A 91 15.93 5.30 2.93
CA HIS A 91 14.57 5.67 2.59
C HIS A 91 13.84 6.16 3.82
N GLU A 92 13.06 7.22 3.66
CA GLU A 92 12.17 7.74 4.70
C GLU A 92 10.82 8.04 4.07
N THR A 93 9.77 7.41 4.58
CA THR A 93 8.41 7.52 4.04
C THR A 93 7.41 7.21 5.15
N ASP A 94 6.12 7.17 4.80
CA ASP A 94 5.03 6.92 5.74
C ASP A 94 4.19 5.73 5.24
N SER A 95 3.76 4.88 6.17
CA SER A 95 2.76 3.83 5.93
C SER A 95 1.36 4.20 6.40
N GLY A 96 1.24 5.31 7.13
CA GLY A 96 0.02 5.89 7.66
C GLY A 96 0.23 7.33 8.12
N GLU A 97 -0.71 7.87 8.89
CA GLU A 97 -0.60 9.24 9.41
C GLU A 97 0.42 9.34 10.55
N ASN A 98 0.55 8.27 11.34
CA ASN A 98 1.32 8.23 12.58
C ASN A 98 2.51 7.24 12.51
N THR A 99 2.71 6.58 11.35
CA THR A 99 3.71 5.53 11.19
C THR A 99 4.69 5.91 10.10
N ARG A 100 5.86 6.40 10.54
CA ARG A 100 7.02 6.62 9.69
C ARG A 100 7.76 5.29 9.47
N VAL A 101 8.20 5.06 8.25
CA VAL A 101 8.98 3.88 7.86
C VAL A 101 10.34 4.36 7.38
N VAL A 102 11.40 3.97 8.09
CA VAL A 102 12.79 4.25 7.74
C VAL A 102 13.52 2.92 7.52
N PHE A 103 14.08 2.75 6.33
CA PHE A 103 14.79 1.53 5.96
C PHE A 103 15.92 1.84 4.99
N HIS A 104 16.83 0.90 4.83
CA HIS A 104 17.91 0.96 3.88
C HIS A 104 17.73 -0.11 2.81
N SER A 105 18.15 0.21 1.58
CA SER A 105 18.32 -0.77 0.53
C SER A 105 19.77 -0.78 0.06
N LEU A 106 20.35 -1.98 -0.05
CA LEU A 106 21.69 -2.20 -0.56
C LEU A 106 21.64 -2.97 -1.87
N TYR A 107 22.45 -2.51 -2.82
CA TYR A 107 22.64 -3.12 -4.13
C TYR A 107 24.13 -3.40 -4.32
N MET A 108 24.57 -4.62 -4.02
CA MET A 108 25.97 -5.06 -4.09
C MET A 108 26.21 -5.93 -5.33
N HIS A 109 27.47 -6.05 -5.75
CA HIS A 109 27.87 -6.69 -7.02
C HIS A 109 27.31 -6.00 -8.26
N LEU A 110 27.21 -4.68 -8.25
CA LEU A 110 26.90 -3.92 -9.45
C LEU A 110 28.08 -3.96 -10.43
N GLN A 111 27.79 -3.92 -11.73
CA GLN A 111 28.81 -3.88 -12.77
C GLN A 111 29.79 -2.71 -12.51
N PRO A 112 31.12 -2.90 -12.63
CA PRO A 112 32.08 -1.82 -12.41
C PRO A 112 31.89 -0.73 -13.45
N LYS A 113 31.80 0.53 -13.00
CA LYS A 113 31.58 1.66 -13.89
C LYS A 113 32.73 1.83 -14.90
N GLY A 114 33.96 1.50 -14.51
CA GLY A 114 35.12 1.60 -15.41
C GLY A 114 35.05 0.70 -16.64
N VAL A 115 34.29 -0.39 -16.56
CA VAL A 115 34.06 -1.33 -17.69
C VAL A 115 32.66 -1.23 -18.30
N MET A 116 31.78 -0.36 -17.78
CA MET A 116 30.45 -0.14 -18.36
C MET A 116 30.54 0.53 -19.74
N THR A 117 29.67 0.12 -20.66
CA THR A 117 29.53 0.78 -21.96
C THR A 117 29.06 2.24 -21.81
N PRO A 118 29.38 3.14 -22.76
CA PRO A 118 28.89 4.52 -22.72
C PRO A 118 27.36 4.60 -22.65
N ALA A 119 26.65 3.73 -23.38
CA ALA A 119 25.19 3.66 -23.37
C ALA A 119 24.62 3.32 -21.98
N ARG A 120 25.20 2.33 -21.28
CA ARG A 120 24.80 2.01 -19.90
C ARG A 120 25.12 3.15 -18.93
N ARG A 121 26.30 3.77 -19.06
CA ARG A 121 26.68 4.92 -18.21
C ARG A 121 25.71 6.10 -18.36
N GLN A 122 25.19 6.35 -19.56
CA GLN A 122 24.21 7.43 -19.78
C GLN A 122 22.87 7.20 -19.08
N LEU A 123 22.51 5.94 -18.79
CA LEU A 123 21.26 5.60 -18.11
C LEU A 123 21.34 5.79 -16.59
N LEU A 124 22.53 5.73 -16.00
CA LEU A 124 22.73 5.95 -14.56
C LEU A 124 22.18 7.32 -14.15
N LEU A 125 21.68 7.43 -12.90
CA LEU A 125 21.30 8.75 -12.38
C LEU A 125 22.49 9.73 -12.46
N PRO A 126 22.23 11.03 -12.70
CA PRO A 126 23.29 12.00 -12.95
C PRO A 126 24.43 11.96 -11.94
N PHE A 127 24.11 11.85 -10.64
CA PHE A 127 25.12 11.76 -9.59
C PHE A 127 26.09 10.59 -9.78
N LEU A 128 25.59 9.36 -9.95
CA LEU A 128 26.44 8.17 -10.15
C LEU A 128 27.12 8.16 -11.52
N ARG A 129 26.48 8.73 -12.54
CA ARG A 129 27.08 8.91 -13.86
C ARG A 129 28.29 9.83 -13.83
N ASP A 130 28.27 10.86 -13.00
CA ASP A 130 29.31 11.89 -12.98
C ASP A 130 30.36 11.64 -11.86
N ALA A 131 30.04 10.81 -10.86
CA ALA A 131 30.96 10.42 -9.78
C ALA A 131 32.23 9.68 -10.28
N ALA A 132 33.37 9.88 -9.62
CA ALA A 132 34.62 9.20 -9.98
C ALA A 132 34.54 7.68 -9.74
N VAL A 133 35.35 6.92 -10.50
CA VAL A 133 35.62 5.52 -10.19
C VAL A 133 36.70 5.41 -9.11
N GLY A 134 36.63 4.37 -8.28
CA GLY A 134 37.59 4.15 -7.19
C GLY A 134 37.42 2.79 -6.53
N THR A 135 38.46 2.34 -5.82
CA THR A 135 38.47 1.05 -5.11
C THR A 135 37.79 1.11 -3.74
N ASP A 136 37.66 2.30 -3.18
CA ASP A 136 37.23 2.49 -1.80
C ASP A 136 35.74 2.79 -1.72
N ALA A 137 35.10 2.43 -0.61
CA ALA A 137 33.74 2.88 -0.32
C ALA A 137 33.76 4.37 0.03
N VAL A 138 32.79 5.12 -0.49
CA VAL A 138 32.68 6.56 -0.30
C VAL A 138 31.34 6.88 0.35
N ARG A 139 31.35 7.72 1.38
CA ARG A 139 30.13 8.33 1.92
C ARG A 139 29.67 9.40 0.94
N ALA A 140 28.43 9.30 0.47
CA ALA A 140 27.88 10.29 -0.44
C ALA A 140 27.72 11.65 0.27
N PRO A 141 27.74 12.77 -0.48
CA PRO A 141 27.37 14.06 0.07
C PRO A 141 25.99 14.01 0.73
N ASP A 142 25.84 14.71 1.86
CA ASP A 142 24.57 14.72 2.58
C ASP A 142 23.41 15.17 1.64
N ASN A 143 22.26 14.52 1.77
CA ASN A 143 21.07 14.76 0.94
C ASN A 143 21.22 14.48 -0.57
N THR A 144 22.14 13.59 -0.98
CA THR A 144 22.19 13.10 -2.37
C THR A 144 20.91 12.34 -2.73
N ARG A 145 19.93 13.03 -3.31
CA ARG A 145 18.59 12.48 -3.59
C ARG A 145 18.61 11.46 -4.73
N VAL A 146 17.76 10.45 -4.58
CA VAL A 146 17.43 9.46 -5.61
C VAL A 146 15.92 9.27 -5.62
N SER A 147 15.34 9.17 -6.82
CA SER A 147 13.92 8.88 -7.00
C SER A 147 13.70 7.39 -7.25
N ARG A 148 12.53 6.89 -6.83
CA ARG A 148 12.02 5.59 -7.23
C ARG A 148 12.15 5.43 -8.75
N LYS A 149 12.63 4.27 -9.17
CA LYS A 149 12.92 3.89 -10.57
C LYS A 149 14.17 4.51 -11.21
N ASP A 150 14.89 5.40 -10.55
CA ASP A 150 16.18 5.87 -11.09
C ASP A 150 17.14 4.69 -11.26
N VAL A 151 17.88 4.66 -12.37
CA VAL A 151 18.88 3.61 -12.61
C VAL A 151 20.10 3.89 -11.74
N ILE A 152 20.42 2.94 -10.88
CA ILE A 152 21.57 3.01 -9.97
C ILE A 152 22.73 2.11 -10.41
N GLY A 153 22.48 1.17 -11.32
CA GLY A 153 23.51 0.28 -11.84
C GLY A 153 22.97 -0.77 -12.80
N PHE A 154 23.83 -1.75 -13.09
CA PHE A 154 23.52 -2.96 -13.85
C PHE A 154 24.08 -4.16 -13.08
N GLY A 155 23.55 -5.36 -13.34
CA GLY A 155 24.10 -6.58 -12.75
C GLY A 155 25.58 -6.74 -13.09
N GLY A 156 26.39 -6.97 -12.06
CA GLY A 156 27.78 -7.35 -12.19
C GLY A 156 27.92 -8.86 -12.08
N GLN A 157 28.96 -9.29 -11.40
CA GLN A 157 29.29 -10.69 -11.22
C GLN A 157 29.61 -11.05 -9.77
N LEU A 158 29.29 -12.29 -9.41
CA LEU A 158 29.77 -12.96 -8.21
C LEU A 158 30.20 -14.39 -8.58
N TYR A 159 31.49 -14.68 -8.43
CA TYR A 159 32.11 -15.96 -8.77
C TYR A 159 31.79 -16.44 -10.20
N GLY A 160 31.96 -15.53 -11.16
CA GLY A 160 31.73 -15.76 -12.59
C GLY A 160 30.27 -15.84 -13.01
N GLN A 161 29.31 -15.62 -12.11
CA GLN A 161 27.87 -15.61 -12.40
C GLN A 161 27.33 -14.20 -12.45
N SER A 162 26.42 -13.91 -13.39
CA SER A 162 25.72 -12.61 -13.46
C SER A 162 24.79 -12.45 -12.26
N THR A 163 25.07 -11.46 -11.42
CA THR A 163 24.43 -11.33 -10.10
C THR A 163 24.28 -9.86 -9.69
N VAL A 164 23.25 -9.57 -8.91
CA VAL A 164 23.21 -8.44 -7.98
C VAL A 164 22.76 -8.98 -6.61
N HIS A 165 23.50 -8.67 -5.55
CA HIS A 165 23.02 -8.91 -4.19
C HIS A 165 22.12 -7.74 -3.79
N PHE A 166 20.89 -8.06 -3.37
CA PHE A 166 19.89 -7.08 -2.98
C PHE A 166 19.42 -7.35 -1.55
N GLU A 167 19.43 -6.31 -0.73
CA GLU A 167 19.15 -6.39 0.69
C GLU A 167 18.28 -5.21 1.14
N ILE A 168 17.38 -5.46 2.11
CA ILE A 168 16.61 -4.43 2.81
C ILE A 168 16.77 -4.65 4.31
N PHE A 169 17.08 -3.59 5.04
CA PHE A 169 17.24 -3.63 6.49
C PHE A 169 16.84 -2.32 7.18
N ALA A 170 16.63 -2.36 8.49
CA ALA A 170 16.34 -1.20 9.33
C ALA A 170 17.18 -1.21 10.62
N SER A 171 17.47 -0.03 11.15
CA SER A 171 18.14 0.11 12.45
C SER A 171 17.24 -0.40 13.58
N GLU A 172 17.79 -0.66 14.76
CA GLU A 172 16.99 -0.95 15.96
C GLU A 172 16.01 0.20 16.27
N ALA A 173 16.50 1.44 16.18
CA ALA A 173 15.73 2.64 16.47
C ALA A 173 14.55 2.84 15.51
N ASP A 174 14.76 2.56 14.22
CA ASP A 174 13.73 2.74 13.20
C ASP A 174 12.75 1.56 13.14
N PHE A 175 13.16 0.36 13.55
CA PHE A 175 12.30 -0.83 13.48
C PHE A 175 11.47 -1.05 14.75
N ARG A 176 12.10 -1.04 15.93
CA ARG A 176 11.51 -1.57 17.18
C ARG A 176 11.40 -0.58 18.34
N ALA A 177 12.04 0.58 18.28
CA ALA A 177 11.91 1.56 19.36
C ALA A 177 10.44 1.97 19.54
N ALA A 178 10.01 2.16 20.79
CA ALA A 178 8.59 2.37 21.11
C ALA A 178 7.97 3.57 20.35
N ASP A 179 8.74 4.66 20.21
CA ASP A 179 8.24 5.93 19.66
C ASP A 179 8.46 6.08 18.16
N THR A 180 9.44 5.38 17.59
CA THR A 180 9.89 5.56 16.19
C THR A 180 9.81 4.30 15.34
N GLY A 181 9.62 3.13 15.98
CA GLY A 181 9.58 1.83 15.36
C GLY A 181 8.30 1.57 14.57
N PHE A 182 8.45 1.12 13.33
CA PHE A 182 7.31 0.72 12.49
C PHE A 182 6.85 -0.73 12.68
N TRP A 183 7.60 -1.56 13.42
CA TRP A 183 7.17 -2.92 13.75
C TRP A 183 5.99 -2.93 14.71
N ARG A 184 5.05 -3.83 14.45
CA ARG A 184 3.92 -4.11 15.33
C ARG A 184 3.81 -5.63 15.45
N ASP A 185 3.97 -6.12 16.67
CA ASP A 185 3.87 -7.55 16.93
C ASP A 185 2.40 -7.92 17.19
N ARG A 186 1.79 -8.63 16.24
CA ARG A 186 0.41 -9.11 16.36
C ARG A 186 0.18 -9.96 17.61
N THR A 187 1.20 -10.67 18.09
CA THR A 187 1.08 -11.57 19.26
C THR A 187 0.95 -10.78 20.57
N ALA A 188 1.36 -9.51 20.57
CA ALA A 188 1.20 -8.59 21.70
C ALA A 188 -0.20 -7.97 21.78
N ILE A 189 -1.07 -8.19 20.79
CA ILE A 189 -2.43 -7.62 20.79
C ILE A 189 -3.34 -8.42 21.71
N ALA A 190 -3.82 -7.76 22.76
CA ALA A 190 -4.76 -8.36 23.70
C ALA A 190 -6.10 -8.72 23.03
N ALA A 191 -6.75 -9.77 23.52
CA ALA A 191 -8.06 -10.21 23.01
C ALA A 191 -9.10 -9.08 23.11
N GLY A 192 -9.88 -8.88 22.05
CA GLY A 192 -10.87 -7.81 21.93
C GLY A 192 -10.28 -6.41 21.72
N THR A 193 -8.96 -6.27 21.69
CA THR A 193 -8.30 -4.99 21.35
C THR A 193 -7.93 -4.95 19.86
N HIS A 194 -7.36 -3.84 19.44
CA HIS A 194 -7.30 -3.44 18.04
C HIS A 194 -5.87 -3.01 17.69
N GLY A 195 -5.39 -3.41 16.51
CA GLY A 195 -4.09 -3.00 15.98
C GLY A 195 -4.05 -1.52 15.60
N SER A 196 -2.97 -1.09 14.94
CA SER A 196 -2.67 0.28 14.53
C SER A 196 -3.84 0.99 13.85
N THR A 197 -4.09 2.25 14.20
CA THR A 197 -5.09 3.10 13.51
C THR A 197 -4.68 3.45 12.07
N ASP A 198 -3.39 3.31 11.75
CA ASP A 198 -2.83 3.50 10.41
C ASP A 198 -3.03 2.25 9.56
N VAL A 199 -4.24 2.08 9.01
CA VAL A 199 -4.60 0.87 8.29
C VAL A 199 -4.18 0.88 6.81
N TYR A 200 -3.76 -0.25 6.28
CA TYR A 200 -3.65 -0.49 4.85
C TYR A 200 -3.81 -1.96 4.48
N GLY A 201 -4.00 -2.23 3.18
CA GLY A 201 -4.14 -3.58 2.66
C GLY A 201 -5.41 -4.29 3.14
N ASP A 202 -5.23 -5.56 3.48
CA ASP A 202 -6.27 -6.51 3.90
C ASP A 202 -6.61 -6.32 5.39
N SER A 203 -7.83 -6.69 5.77
CA SER A 203 -8.28 -6.66 7.17
C SER A 203 -8.15 -8.05 7.79
N TYR A 204 -7.78 -8.11 9.06
CA TYR A 204 -7.52 -9.37 9.76
C TYR A 204 -8.30 -9.41 11.07
N PHE A 205 -8.87 -10.57 11.40
CA PHE A 205 -9.70 -10.77 12.57
C PHE A 205 -9.19 -11.95 13.38
N ILE A 206 -8.82 -11.73 14.64
CA ILE A 206 -8.52 -12.81 15.58
C ILE A 206 -9.80 -13.17 16.31
N ILE A 207 -10.37 -14.33 15.98
CA ILE A 207 -11.58 -14.87 16.59
C ILE A 207 -11.15 -15.82 17.72
N PRO A 208 -11.58 -15.58 18.97
CA PRO A 208 -11.32 -16.51 20.08
C PRO A 208 -11.88 -17.90 19.81
N ALA A 209 -11.44 -18.92 20.55
CA ALA A 209 -12.08 -20.23 20.50
C ALA A 209 -13.55 -20.18 21.00
N SER A 210 -14.34 -21.19 20.62
CA SER A 210 -15.72 -21.38 21.08
C SER A 210 -16.66 -20.21 20.77
N ARG A 211 -16.44 -19.49 19.65
CA ARG A 211 -17.41 -18.52 19.13
C ARG A 211 -18.46 -19.23 18.29
N THR A 212 -19.69 -18.72 18.36
CA THR A 212 -20.84 -19.32 17.67
C THR A 212 -21.03 -18.69 16.30
N PHE A 213 -21.23 -19.53 15.30
CA PHE A 213 -21.52 -19.15 13.92
C PHE A 213 -22.96 -19.55 13.58
N SER A 214 -23.65 -18.67 12.87
CA SER A 214 -25.02 -18.89 12.39
C SER A 214 -25.01 -19.41 10.94
N ALA A 215 -25.95 -20.27 10.57
CA ALA A 215 -26.07 -20.73 9.18
C ALA A 215 -26.45 -19.60 8.21
N ARG A 216 -27.15 -18.56 8.69
CA ARG A 216 -27.70 -17.49 7.85
C ARG A 216 -27.35 -16.11 8.39
N HIS A 217 -27.02 -15.19 7.49
CA HIS A 217 -27.00 -13.76 7.79
C HIS A 217 -28.36 -13.31 8.36
N PRO A 218 -28.42 -12.59 9.49
CA PRO A 218 -29.68 -12.29 10.18
C PRO A 218 -30.61 -11.35 9.40
N ARG A 219 -30.06 -10.45 8.59
CA ARG A 219 -30.84 -9.57 7.71
C ARG A 219 -31.29 -10.19 6.38
N ALA A 220 -30.94 -11.45 6.12
CA ALA A 220 -31.23 -12.06 4.82
C ALA A 220 -32.59 -12.79 4.82
N THR A 221 -33.38 -12.58 3.77
CA THR A 221 -34.72 -13.18 3.61
C THR A 221 -34.65 -14.51 2.84
N ALA A 222 -35.79 -15.12 2.50
CA ALA A 222 -35.85 -16.31 1.63
C ALA A 222 -36.13 -15.90 0.16
N PRO A 223 -35.42 -16.50 -0.83
CA PRO A 223 -34.20 -17.30 -0.69
C PRO A 223 -33.06 -16.43 -0.14
N HIS A 224 -31.98 -17.03 0.38
CA HIS A 224 -30.96 -16.34 1.21
C HIS A 224 -30.31 -15.16 0.49
N ARG A 225 -30.82 -13.94 0.75
CA ARG A 225 -30.39 -12.72 0.06
C ARG A 225 -30.63 -11.48 0.91
N LEU A 226 -29.81 -10.45 0.67
CA LEU A 226 -30.06 -9.09 1.13
C LEU A 226 -30.86 -8.35 0.07
N THR A 227 -32.02 -7.80 0.44
CA THR A 227 -32.81 -6.93 -0.43
C THR A 227 -32.54 -5.49 -0.07
N PHE A 228 -32.44 -4.61 -1.06
CA PHE A 228 -32.08 -3.20 -0.88
C PHE A 228 -33.27 -2.27 -1.21
N PRO A 229 -34.12 -1.90 -0.23
CA PRO A 229 -35.30 -1.07 -0.48
C PRO A 229 -35.00 0.27 -1.14
N ALA A 230 -33.92 0.94 -0.70
CA ALA A 230 -33.49 2.22 -1.24
C ALA A 230 -33.02 2.15 -2.71
N PHE A 231 -32.80 0.94 -3.25
CA PHE A 231 -32.24 0.71 -4.58
C PHE A 231 -33.17 -0.17 -5.42
N ARG A 232 -34.45 0.23 -5.51
CA ARG A 232 -35.49 -0.42 -6.32
C ARG A 232 -35.66 -1.92 -6.00
N ASN A 233 -35.48 -2.30 -4.74
CA ASN A 233 -35.53 -3.69 -4.28
C ASN A 233 -34.58 -4.63 -5.08
N THR A 234 -33.45 -4.10 -5.56
CA THR A 234 -32.35 -4.95 -6.02
C THR A 234 -31.84 -5.80 -4.86
N HIS A 235 -31.12 -6.88 -5.16
CA HIS A 235 -30.67 -7.82 -4.14
C HIS A 235 -29.24 -8.29 -4.37
N TYR A 236 -28.66 -8.83 -3.31
CA TYR A 236 -27.42 -9.57 -3.30
C TYR A 236 -27.66 -10.96 -2.69
N ASP A 237 -27.47 -12.00 -3.48
CA ASP A 237 -27.59 -13.38 -3.01
C ASP A 237 -26.40 -13.74 -2.11
N LEU A 238 -26.70 -14.51 -1.06
CA LEU A 238 -25.75 -14.95 -0.06
C LEU A 238 -25.74 -16.47 0.00
N ASP A 239 -24.56 -17.04 0.21
CA ASP A 239 -24.44 -18.47 0.48
C ASP A 239 -24.96 -18.80 1.88
N VAL A 240 -25.66 -19.92 2.01
CA VAL A 240 -26.08 -20.47 3.31
C VAL A 240 -24.90 -21.24 3.90
N GLY A 241 -24.54 -20.89 5.13
CA GLY A 241 -23.54 -21.61 5.91
C GLY A 241 -24.15 -22.71 6.78
N GLN A 242 -23.40 -23.10 7.81
CA GLN A 242 -23.74 -24.10 8.81
C GLN A 242 -23.64 -23.45 10.19
N GLU A 243 -24.51 -23.86 11.11
CA GLU A 243 -24.39 -23.49 12.52
C GLU A 243 -23.28 -24.32 13.17
N GLY A 244 -22.52 -23.70 14.07
CA GLY A 244 -21.47 -24.40 14.81
C GLY A 244 -20.57 -23.48 15.60
N GLN A 245 -19.46 -24.05 16.10
CA GLN A 245 -18.44 -23.33 16.84
C GLN A 245 -17.05 -23.71 16.35
N ASN A 246 -16.11 -22.76 16.41
CA ASN A 246 -14.71 -23.03 16.19
C ASN A 246 -14.06 -23.66 17.44
N ALA A 247 -13.25 -24.69 17.25
CA ALA A 247 -12.57 -25.37 18.34
C ALA A 247 -11.34 -24.58 18.85
N THR A 248 -10.59 -23.97 17.94
CA THR A 248 -9.36 -23.23 18.23
C THR A 248 -9.52 -21.74 17.92
N ARG A 249 -8.56 -20.92 18.35
CA ARG A 249 -8.46 -19.53 17.92
C ARG A 249 -8.22 -19.49 16.40
N LEU A 250 -8.85 -18.53 15.73
CA LEU A 250 -8.73 -18.35 14.29
C LEU A 250 -8.17 -16.97 13.96
N LEU A 251 -7.32 -16.89 12.95
CA LEU A 251 -6.96 -15.65 12.26
C LEU A 251 -7.64 -15.66 10.89
N VAL A 252 -8.54 -14.71 10.67
CA VAL A 252 -9.30 -14.60 9.42
C VAL A 252 -8.82 -13.38 8.66
N LYS A 253 -8.19 -13.61 7.51
CA LYS A 253 -7.86 -12.56 6.54
C LYS A 253 -9.09 -12.28 5.67
N VAL A 254 -9.47 -11.02 5.51
CA VAL A 254 -10.52 -10.56 4.58
C VAL A 254 -9.90 -9.61 3.57
N ALA A 255 -9.92 -10.02 2.30
CA ALA A 255 -9.40 -9.27 1.16
C ALA A 255 -10.54 -8.87 0.22
N PHE A 256 -10.43 -7.67 -0.37
CA PHE A 256 -11.34 -7.17 -1.39
C PHE A 256 -10.59 -6.92 -2.70
N GLY A 257 -11.10 -7.41 -3.82
CA GLY A 257 -10.49 -7.18 -5.12
C GLY A 257 -11.23 -7.84 -6.27
N GLY A 258 -11.24 -7.17 -7.42
CA GLY A 258 -11.88 -7.68 -8.64
C GLY A 258 -13.41 -7.86 -8.51
N GLY A 259 -14.04 -7.15 -7.57
CA GLY A 259 -15.46 -7.31 -7.23
C GLY A 259 -15.72 -8.30 -6.11
N ASN A 260 -14.72 -9.07 -5.68
CA ASN A 260 -14.91 -10.16 -4.73
C ASN A 260 -14.56 -9.72 -3.31
N ARG A 261 -15.23 -10.33 -2.33
CA ARG A 261 -14.69 -10.51 -0.98
C ARG A 261 -14.15 -11.93 -0.88
N VAL A 262 -12.91 -12.09 -0.44
CA VAL A 262 -12.32 -13.40 -0.14
C VAL A 262 -11.91 -13.43 1.32
N SER A 263 -12.36 -14.44 2.06
CA SER A 263 -11.88 -14.71 3.42
C SER A 263 -11.09 -16.00 3.49
N THR A 264 -9.89 -15.92 4.06
CA THR A 264 -9.01 -17.06 4.30
C THR A 264 -8.81 -17.22 5.80
N THR A 265 -9.12 -18.40 6.33
CA THR A 265 -9.01 -18.70 7.76
C THR A 265 -7.76 -19.50 8.05
N TYR A 266 -7.06 -19.14 9.11
CA TYR A 266 -5.93 -19.86 9.66
C TYR A 266 -6.19 -20.24 11.12
N ALA A 267 -5.76 -21.44 11.53
CA ALA A 267 -5.77 -21.84 12.93
C ALA A 267 -4.56 -21.23 13.65
N LEU A 268 -4.79 -20.72 14.86
CA LEU A 268 -3.73 -20.22 15.74
C LEU A 268 -3.48 -21.19 16.89
N ASP A 269 -2.21 -21.30 17.32
CA ASP A 269 -1.85 -21.97 18.57
C ASP A 269 -2.03 -21.06 19.81
N ASP A 270 -1.63 -21.56 20.97
CA ASP A 270 -1.74 -20.85 22.25
C ASP A 270 -0.84 -19.61 22.31
N GLN A 271 0.32 -19.65 21.64
CA GLN A 271 1.24 -18.53 21.48
C GLN A 271 0.72 -17.50 20.46
N GLY A 272 -0.34 -17.86 19.74
CA GLY A 272 -0.95 -17.04 18.69
C GLY A 272 -0.27 -17.20 17.34
N GLU A 273 0.62 -18.18 17.14
CA GLU A 273 1.26 -18.45 15.86
C GLU A 273 0.35 -19.15 14.86
N VAL A 274 0.54 -18.89 13.57
CA VAL A 274 -0.23 -19.53 12.50
C VAL A 274 0.25 -20.96 12.30
N VAL A 275 -0.64 -21.93 12.52
CA VAL A 275 -0.33 -23.36 12.39
C VAL A 275 -0.63 -23.88 10.98
N ALA A 276 -1.85 -23.62 10.50
CA ALA A 276 -2.30 -24.09 9.19
C ALA A 276 -3.47 -23.26 8.67
N GLN A 277 -3.64 -23.22 7.35
CA GLN A 277 -4.87 -22.74 6.74
C GLN A 277 -6.00 -23.75 7.02
N VAL A 278 -7.18 -23.27 7.42
CA VAL A 278 -8.38 -24.08 7.62
C VAL A 278 -9.14 -24.12 6.32
N GLY A 279 -9.26 -25.30 5.69
CA GLY A 279 -9.98 -25.54 4.44
C GLY A 279 -9.66 -24.56 3.30
N GLN A 280 -10.60 -24.43 2.36
CA GLN A 280 -10.47 -23.53 1.21
C GLN A 280 -10.97 -22.11 1.52
N PRO A 281 -10.38 -21.05 0.92
CA PRO A 281 -10.89 -19.70 1.06
C PRO A 281 -12.38 -19.59 0.68
N VAL A 282 -13.11 -18.73 1.39
CA VAL A 282 -14.53 -18.44 1.12
C VAL A 282 -14.60 -17.18 0.27
N GLN A 283 -15.04 -17.33 -0.97
CA GLN A 283 -15.21 -16.22 -1.92
C GLN A 283 -16.67 -15.86 -2.08
N GLN A 284 -16.99 -14.57 -1.91
CA GLN A 284 -18.30 -13.99 -2.20
C GLN A 284 -18.16 -13.03 -3.37
N ALA A 285 -18.62 -13.48 -4.54
CA ALA A 285 -18.49 -12.72 -5.78
C ALA A 285 -19.37 -11.47 -5.77
N GLY A 286 -18.87 -10.37 -6.32
CA GLY A 286 -19.60 -9.09 -6.39
C GLY A 286 -19.73 -8.31 -5.08
N TYR A 287 -19.38 -8.89 -3.92
CA TYR A 287 -19.54 -8.26 -2.60
C TYR A 287 -18.88 -6.88 -2.52
N GLU A 288 -17.65 -6.75 -3.04
CA GLU A 288 -16.91 -5.47 -3.06
C GLU A 288 -17.75 -4.36 -3.69
N TYR A 289 -18.42 -4.65 -4.81
CA TYR A 289 -19.21 -3.67 -5.56
C TYR A 289 -20.61 -3.44 -4.99
N GLU A 290 -21.01 -4.22 -4.00
CA GLU A 290 -22.27 -4.11 -3.28
C GLU A 290 -22.10 -3.50 -1.87
N MET A 291 -20.86 -3.32 -1.42
CA MET A 291 -20.53 -2.95 -0.04
C MET A 291 -21.27 -1.70 0.43
N TYR A 292 -21.39 -0.66 -0.41
CA TYR A 292 -22.17 0.53 -0.07
C TYR A 292 -23.66 0.23 0.19
N ARG A 293 -24.29 -0.59 -0.65
CA ARG A 293 -25.71 -0.92 -0.50
C ARG A 293 -25.96 -1.84 0.69
N ILE A 294 -25.01 -2.72 0.98
CA ILE A 294 -25.00 -3.52 2.21
C ILE A 294 -24.86 -2.59 3.41
N ALA A 295 -23.88 -1.68 3.44
CA ALA A 295 -23.73 -0.70 4.51
C ALA A 295 -25.00 0.14 4.72
N ASN A 296 -25.67 0.56 3.63
CA ASN A 296 -26.90 1.34 3.73
C ASN A 296 -28.08 0.55 4.30
N LEU A 297 -28.14 -0.77 4.05
CA LEU A 297 -29.16 -1.65 4.63
C LEU A 297 -28.92 -1.89 6.13
N LEU A 298 -27.67 -2.06 6.54
CA LEU A 298 -27.30 -2.42 7.91
C LEU A 298 -27.17 -1.20 8.83
N TYR A 299 -26.86 -0.04 8.28
CA TYR A 299 -26.58 1.20 8.99
C TYR A 299 -27.37 2.36 8.40
N ASP A 300 -28.67 2.39 8.72
CA ASP A 300 -29.61 3.40 8.24
C ASP A 300 -29.43 4.77 8.93
N ASP A 301 -28.83 4.81 10.11
CA ASP A 301 -28.51 6.02 10.86
C ASP A 301 -27.20 6.69 10.40
N CYS A 302 -26.21 5.90 9.96
CA CYS A 302 -24.94 6.38 9.41
C CYS A 302 -24.29 5.32 8.51
N THR A 303 -24.60 5.36 7.21
CA THR A 303 -24.04 4.43 6.22
C THR A 303 -22.51 4.55 6.11
N SER A 304 -21.94 5.72 6.37
CA SER A 304 -20.48 5.94 6.40
C SER A 304 -19.79 5.13 7.48
N ALA A 305 -20.35 5.10 8.69
CA ALA A 305 -19.86 4.27 9.80
C ALA A 305 -20.00 2.78 9.48
N GLY A 306 -21.12 2.38 8.86
CA GLY A 306 -21.31 1.02 8.37
C GLY A 306 -20.28 0.57 7.35
N PHE A 307 -19.90 1.48 6.45
CA PHE A 307 -18.85 1.21 5.47
C PHE A 307 -17.49 0.96 6.14
N ASP A 308 -17.13 1.74 7.16
CA ASP A 308 -15.92 1.52 7.95
C ASP A 308 -15.92 0.14 8.64
N TYR A 309 -17.05 -0.29 9.22
CA TYR A 309 -17.16 -1.64 9.80
C TYR A 309 -16.96 -2.74 8.75
N LEU A 310 -17.63 -2.67 7.61
CA LEU A 310 -17.50 -3.69 6.55
C LEU A 310 -16.09 -3.71 5.95
N ARG A 311 -15.44 -2.54 5.83
CA ARG A 311 -14.13 -2.37 5.21
C ARG A 311 -12.98 -2.70 6.16
N PHE A 312 -13.02 -2.17 7.38
CA PHE A 312 -11.91 -2.19 8.34
C PHE A 312 -12.19 -3.04 9.58
N GLY A 313 -13.44 -3.49 9.78
CA GLY A 313 -13.83 -4.22 11.00
C GLY A 313 -14.16 -3.32 12.19
N ARG A 314 -13.90 -2.01 12.09
CA ARG A 314 -14.05 -1.02 13.16
C ARG A 314 -14.16 0.39 12.58
N LEU A 315 -14.63 1.34 13.38
CA LEU A 315 -14.65 2.76 13.02
C LEU A 315 -13.23 3.35 13.11
N LEU A 316 -12.83 4.12 12.09
CA LEU A 316 -11.55 4.84 12.08
C LEU A 316 -11.74 6.37 12.03
N GLY A 317 -12.88 6.83 11.50
CA GLY A 317 -13.23 8.24 11.47
C GLY A 317 -14.06 8.71 12.66
N ALA A 318 -14.51 9.96 12.60
CA ALA A 318 -15.37 10.60 13.61
C ALA A 318 -16.86 10.24 13.48
N ASP A 319 -17.26 9.52 12.44
CA ASP A 319 -18.65 9.11 12.25
C ASP A 319 -19.05 8.06 13.31
N THR A 320 -20.29 8.14 13.80
CA THR A 320 -20.83 7.26 14.85
C THR A 320 -22.13 6.61 14.40
N THR A 321 -22.44 5.45 14.97
CA THR A 321 -23.69 4.72 14.70
C THR A 321 -24.15 3.99 15.96
N THR A 322 -25.45 3.72 16.04
CA THR A 322 -26.10 2.90 17.06
C THR A 322 -26.13 1.41 16.70
N HIS A 323 -25.77 1.04 15.46
CA HIS A 323 -25.73 -0.34 15.00
C HIS A 323 -24.34 -0.96 15.19
N VAL A 324 -24.32 -2.27 15.42
CA VAL A 324 -23.08 -3.06 15.54
C VAL A 324 -23.23 -4.31 14.67
N GLU A 325 -23.01 -4.17 13.36
CA GLU A 325 -23.28 -5.23 12.37
C GLU A 325 -22.14 -5.40 11.35
N ASN A 326 -21.28 -6.40 11.56
CA ASN A 326 -20.33 -6.87 10.55
C ASN A 326 -20.45 -8.38 10.36
N TRP A 327 -21.62 -8.82 9.92
CA TRP A 327 -21.92 -10.24 9.69
C TRP A 327 -21.22 -10.75 8.43
N GLN A 328 -20.24 -11.61 8.62
CA GLN A 328 -19.39 -12.12 7.55
C GLN A 328 -19.44 -13.65 7.50
N LEU A 329 -19.55 -14.20 6.29
CA LEU A 329 -19.41 -15.64 6.07
C LEU A 329 -17.93 -16.00 6.14
N VAL A 330 -17.57 -16.87 7.07
CA VAL A 330 -16.19 -17.25 7.39
C VAL A 330 -16.12 -18.76 7.60
N ARG A 331 -15.00 -19.36 7.21
CA ARG A 331 -14.71 -20.76 7.52
C ARG A 331 -14.29 -20.90 8.98
N TYR A 332 -14.97 -21.75 9.74
CA TYR A 332 -14.69 -21.98 11.17
C TYR A 332 -14.23 -23.41 11.49
N ALA A 333 -14.42 -24.34 10.55
CA ALA A 333 -13.85 -25.69 10.55
C ALA A 333 -13.57 -26.12 9.10
N ASP A 334 -12.80 -27.20 8.91
CA ASP A 334 -12.32 -27.62 7.58
C ASP A 334 -13.43 -27.66 6.52
N ALA A 335 -14.55 -28.31 6.85
CA ALA A 335 -15.72 -28.45 5.96
C ALA A 335 -16.86 -27.44 6.25
N SER A 336 -16.73 -26.55 7.23
CA SER A 336 -17.84 -25.72 7.70
C SER A 336 -17.56 -24.22 7.62
N VAL A 337 -18.50 -23.51 7.01
CA VAL A 337 -18.55 -22.04 6.93
C VAL A 337 -19.80 -21.54 7.63
N GLY A 338 -19.76 -20.39 8.27
CA GLY A 338 -20.90 -19.81 8.96
C GLY A 338 -20.75 -18.31 9.15
N TYR A 339 -21.84 -17.63 9.51
CA TYR A 339 -21.89 -16.20 9.73
C TYR A 339 -21.55 -15.86 11.17
N ILE A 340 -20.65 -14.90 11.36
CA ILE A 340 -20.33 -14.31 12.67
C ILE A 340 -20.34 -12.79 12.54
N ASN A 341 -20.81 -12.09 13.58
CA ASN A 341 -20.70 -10.65 13.67
C ASN A 341 -19.29 -10.26 14.15
N LEU A 342 -18.44 -9.82 13.22
CA LEU A 342 -17.07 -9.44 13.53
C LEU A 342 -16.94 -8.11 14.31
N ALA A 343 -18.02 -7.34 14.41
CA ALA A 343 -18.05 -6.06 15.13
C ALA A 343 -18.58 -6.17 16.56
N ASP A 344 -19.15 -7.31 16.95
CA ASP A 344 -19.79 -7.50 18.26
C ASP A 344 -18.73 -7.55 19.39
N PRO A 345 -18.70 -6.57 20.31
CA PRO A 345 -17.74 -6.53 21.41
C PRO A 345 -17.84 -7.77 22.33
N ALA A 346 -19.00 -8.41 22.42
CA ALA A 346 -19.19 -9.62 23.21
C ALA A 346 -18.42 -10.83 22.64
N GLN A 347 -18.02 -10.77 21.36
CA GLN A 347 -17.18 -11.80 20.73
C GLN A 347 -15.70 -11.65 21.05
N GLN A 348 -15.27 -10.50 21.61
CA GLN A 348 -13.86 -10.17 21.90
C GLN A 348 -12.93 -10.39 20.69
N ILE A 349 -13.40 -10.04 19.50
CA ILE A 349 -12.64 -10.18 18.25
C ILE A 349 -11.63 -9.03 18.15
N SER A 350 -10.36 -9.37 17.94
CA SER A 350 -9.32 -8.37 17.67
C SER A 350 -9.24 -8.08 16.17
N VAL A 351 -9.05 -6.82 15.81
CA VAL A 351 -9.05 -6.34 14.42
C VAL A 351 -7.69 -5.74 14.09
N LEU A 352 -7.11 -6.16 12.98
CA LEU A 352 -5.80 -5.73 12.48
C LEU A 352 -5.85 -5.43 10.98
N SER A 353 -4.76 -4.91 10.44
CA SER A 353 -4.53 -4.78 9.00
C SER A 353 -3.13 -5.25 8.61
N ASP A 354 -2.74 -5.17 7.33
CA ASP A 354 -1.34 -5.42 6.94
C ASP A 354 -0.35 -4.51 7.71
N ALA A 355 -0.77 -3.34 8.22
CA ALA A 355 0.06 -2.47 9.05
C ALA A 355 0.55 -3.11 10.36
N ASP A 356 -0.10 -4.17 10.81
CA ASP A 356 0.21 -4.87 12.04
C ASP A 356 1.06 -6.14 11.83
N PHE A 357 1.66 -6.29 10.64
CA PHE A 357 2.43 -7.46 10.23
C PHE A 357 1.75 -8.80 10.61
N PRO A 358 0.51 -9.06 10.14
CA PRO A 358 -0.24 -10.26 10.47
C PRO A 358 0.30 -11.51 9.74
N LEU A 359 -0.30 -12.68 9.97
CA LEU A 359 0.09 -13.96 9.38
C LEU A 359 1.48 -14.45 9.85
N HIS A 360 2.39 -14.75 8.92
CA HIS A 360 3.66 -15.41 9.16
C HIS A 360 4.79 -14.44 9.54
N TRP A 361 4.54 -13.14 9.57
CA TRP A 361 5.56 -12.17 9.96
C TRP A 361 6.05 -12.42 11.38
N ARG A 362 7.35 -12.60 11.52
CA ARG A 362 7.98 -12.88 12.81
C ARG A 362 9.36 -12.26 12.87
N ALA A 363 9.61 -11.50 13.92
CA ALA A 363 10.91 -10.94 14.18
C ALA A 363 11.73 -11.88 15.10
N VAL A 364 12.95 -12.21 14.67
CA VAL A 364 13.86 -13.19 15.30
C VAL A 364 15.14 -12.46 15.71
N VAL A 365 15.53 -12.58 16.98
CA VAL A 365 16.80 -12.02 17.48
C VAL A 365 17.92 -13.05 17.47
N GLU A 366 19.15 -12.57 17.38
CA GLU A 366 20.36 -13.38 17.33
C GLU A 366 20.45 -14.39 18.48
N GLY A 367 20.21 -13.99 19.74
CA GLY A 367 20.29 -14.91 20.89
C GLY A 367 19.23 -16.03 20.93
N ASP A 368 18.14 -15.89 20.17
CA ASP A 368 17.15 -16.97 20.03
C ASP A 368 17.63 -18.00 18.99
N ALA A 369 18.53 -17.61 18.07
CA ALA A 369 18.84 -18.32 16.85
C ALA A 369 20.31 -18.27 16.41
N ALA A 370 21.31 -17.96 17.25
CA ALA A 370 22.75 -17.88 16.95
C ALA A 370 23.57 -17.43 18.18
N SER A 371 24.91 -17.52 18.14
CA SER A 371 25.76 -16.75 19.06
C SER A 371 25.93 -15.33 18.54
N PRO A 372 25.83 -14.27 19.38
CA PRO A 372 26.08 -12.89 18.95
C PRO A 372 27.54 -12.61 18.54
N GLU A 373 28.42 -13.57 18.82
CA GLU A 373 29.86 -13.47 18.55
C GLU A 373 30.27 -14.19 17.26
N ASP A 374 29.39 -15.03 16.68
CA ASP A 374 29.67 -15.75 15.44
C ASP A 374 28.70 -15.36 14.32
N GLY A 375 29.16 -15.40 13.07
CA GLY A 375 28.31 -15.07 11.92
C GLY A 375 27.33 -16.18 11.55
N ILE A 376 27.00 -17.08 12.49
CA ILE A 376 26.41 -18.39 12.23
C ILE A 376 24.97 -18.44 12.73
N ALA A 377 24.03 -18.69 11.82
CA ALA A 377 22.65 -19.00 12.14
C ALA A 377 22.52 -20.39 12.80
N ASN A 378 21.80 -20.44 13.91
CA ASN A 378 21.25 -21.64 14.54
C ASN A 378 20.11 -22.18 13.66
N VAL A 379 20.51 -23.04 12.74
CA VAL A 379 19.62 -23.69 11.80
C VAL A 379 18.63 -24.62 12.48
N ASP A 380 18.97 -25.24 13.60
CA ASP A 380 18.06 -26.12 14.34
C ASP A 380 16.87 -25.32 14.88
N ARG A 381 17.14 -24.13 15.44
CA ARG A 381 16.07 -23.21 15.84
C ARG A 381 15.21 -22.79 14.66
N LEU A 382 15.81 -22.37 13.54
CA LEU A 382 15.03 -21.97 12.36
C LEU A 382 14.17 -23.13 11.85
N THR A 383 14.67 -24.37 11.89
CA THR A 383 13.92 -25.57 11.52
C THR A 383 12.72 -25.79 12.45
N GLU A 384 12.91 -25.62 13.76
CA GLU A 384 11.83 -25.69 14.77
C GLU A 384 10.78 -24.60 14.52
N LEU A 385 11.20 -23.35 14.28
CA LEU A 385 10.30 -22.23 14.01
C LEU A 385 9.43 -22.45 12.77
N LEU A 386 9.96 -23.16 11.78
CA LEU A 386 9.27 -23.45 10.52
C LEU A 386 8.41 -24.73 10.60
N GLY A 387 8.41 -25.43 11.74
CA GLY A 387 7.71 -26.70 11.90
C GLY A 387 8.19 -27.80 10.94
N LEU A 388 9.44 -27.70 10.46
CA LEU A 388 10.01 -28.68 9.54
C LEU A 388 10.45 -29.91 10.32
N ALA A 389 10.31 -31.09 9.71
CA ALA A 389 10.83 -32.33 10.29
C ALA A 389 12.33 -32.15 10.57
N THR A 390 12.73 -32.34 11.83
CA THR A 390 14.12 -32.26 12.28
C THR A 390 15.00 -33.14 11.38
N PRO A 391 16.01 -32.59 10.67
CA PRO A 391 16.93 -33.45 9.98
C PRO A 391 17.79 -34.23 10.98
N SER A 392 18.16 -35.41 10.50
CA SER A 392 19.20 -36.32 10.98
C SER A 392 20.43 -35.60 11.59
N PRO A 393 21.17 -36.22 12.53
CA PRO A 393 22.20 -35.56 13.33
C PRO A 393 23.52 -35.34 12.56
N VAL A 394 23.56 -34.54 11.49
CA VAL A 394 24.78 -34.05 10.78
C VAL A 394 24.37 -32.76 10.01
N PRO A 395 25.14 -31.64 10.02
CA PRO A 395 24.52 -30.32 10.16
C PRO A 395 23.81 -29.78 8.91
N SER A 396 22.59 -29.29 9.15
CA SER A 396 22.01 -28.05 8.63
C SER A 396 21.32 -27.97 7.25
N LEU A 397 20.29 -27.10 7.20
CA LEU A 397 19.68 -26.47 6.03
C LEU A 397 20.70 -26.18 4.91
N SER A 398 21.95 -25.78 5.20
CA SER A 398 22.92 -25.28 4.21
C SER A 398 23.80 -26.32 3.50
N ALA A 399 23.54 -27.63 3.65
CA ALA A 399 24.29 -28.68 2.97
C ALA A 399 24.03 -28.68 1.43
N PRO A 400 25.07 -28.68 0.56
CA PRO A 400 24.92 -28.42 -0.89
C PRO A 400 23.95 -29.31 -1.66
N ALA A 401 23.82 -30.59 -1.28
CA ALA A 401 22.92 -31.52 -1.97
C ALA A 401 21.45 -31.45 -1.50
N GLU A 402 21.18 -30.82 -0.35
CA GLU A 402 19.86 -30.79 0.30
C GLU A 402 19.27 -29.37 0.40
N PHE A 403 20.08 -28.32 0.28
CA PHE A 403 19.70 -26.91 0.46
C PHE A 403 18.63 -26.45 -0.54
N ALA A 404 18.83 -26.70 -1.83
CA ALA A 404 17.86 -26.32 -2.86
C ALA A 404 16.53 -27.08 -2.73
N ALA A 405 16.52 -28.32 -2.21
CA ALA A 405 15.30 -29.09 -1.99
C ALA A 405 14.51 -28.59 -0.76
N ARG A 406 15.20 -28.17 0.31
CA ARG A 406 14.59 -27.65 1.55
C ARG A 406 14.15 -26.20 1.43
N ALA A 407 14.94 -25.36 0.77
CA ALA A 407 14.60 -23.96 0.50
C ALA A 407 13.43 -23.79 -0.48
N ASN A 408 13.22 -24.78 -1.37
CA ASN A 408 12.14 -24.77 -2.37
C ASN A 408 10.94 -25.67 -1.99
N ALA A 409 10.92 -26.30 -0.81
CA ALA A 409 9.74 -27.00 -0.34
C ALA A 409 8.61 -25.98 -0.12
N ALA A 410 7.55 -26.09 -0.94
CA ALA A 410 6.42 -25.17 -0.90
C ALA A 410 5.81 -25.12 0.50
N GLY A 411 5.90 -23.96 1.16
CA GLY A 411 5.49 -23.75 2.56
C GLY A 411 6.63 -23.20 3.44
N ALA A 412 7.82 -23.81 3.40
CA ALA A 412 8.99 -23.36 4.14
C ALA A 412 9.55 -22.05 3.56
N ALA A 413 9.65 -21.99 2.23
CA ALA A 413 10.14 -20.83 1.50
C ALA A 413 9.32 -19.58 1.82
N GLU A 414 7.99 -19.71 1.88
CA GLU A 414 7.10 -18.59 2.20
C GLU A 414 7.28 -18.10 3.64
N GLN A 415 7.34 -19.00 4.60
CA GLN A 415 7.56 -18.64 6.01
C GLN A 415 8.91 -17.95 6.20
N LEU A 416 9.98 -18.46 5.58
CA LEU A 416 11.32 -17.84 5.61
C LEU A 416 11.29 -16.39 5.12
N ARG A 417 10.50 -16.09 4.08
CA ARG A 417 10.36 -14.72 3.56
C ARG A 417 9.69 -13.75 4.56
N HIS A 418 8.98 -14.27 5.55
CA HIS A 418 8.31 -13.48 6.57
C HIS A 418 9.11 -13.36 7.87
N LEU A 419 10.30 -13.98 7.95
CA LEU A 419 11.21 -13.75 9.05
C LEU A 419 11.90 -12.39 8.91
N ILE A 420 12.04 -11.67 10.02
CA ILE A 420 12.81 -10.43 10.13
C ILE A 420 13.94 -10.72 11.13
N CYS A 421 15.15 -10.89 10.64
CA CYS A 421 16.26 -11.42 11.42
C CYS A 421 17.19 -10.29 11.88
N LYS A 422 17.45 -10.20 13.18
CA LYS A 422 18.49 -9.31 13.72
C LYS A 422 19.81 -10.06 13.77
N HIS A 423 20.79 -9.59 13.01
CA HIS A 423 22.15 -10.10 13.05
C HIS A 423 23.14 -9.01 12.57
N PRO A 424 24.46 -9.19 12.78
CA PRO A 424 25.46 -8.28 12.25
C PRO A 424 25.50 -8.26 10.72
N SER A 425 25.75 -7.10 10.14
CA SER A 425 25.97 -6.97 8.71
C SER A 425 27.23 -7.71 8.25
N GLU A 426 27.13 -8.47 7.16
CA GLU A 426 28.27 -9.13 6.51
C GLU A 426 29.24 -8.15 5.83
N TRP A 427 28.84 -6.89 5.70
CA TRP A 427 29.61 -5.82 5.02
C TRP A 427 30.52 -5.02 5.97
N ASP A 428 30.60 -5.43 7.23
CA ASP A 428 31.53 -4.93 8.24
C ASP A 428 32.71 -5.89 8.44
N ALA A 429 33.94 -5.42 8.23
CA ALA A 429 35.15 -6.21 8.36
C ALA A 429 35.82 -6.11 9.75
N SER A 430 35.28 -5.31 10.69
CA SER A 430 35.96 -4.96 11.94
C SER A 430 36.22 -6.13 12.91
N ASP A 431 35.47 -7.22 12.80
CA ASP A 431 35.53 -8.40 13.68
C ASP A 431 35.73 -9.72 12.90
N LEU A 432 36.22 -9.62 11.66
CA LEU A 432 36.26 -10.73 10.71
C LEU A 432 36.96 -11.98 11.27
N GLU A 433 38.08 -11.82 11.99
CA GLU A 433 38.81 -12.92 12.63
C GLU A 433 37.96 -13.67 13.67
N ALA A 434 37.21 -12.94 14.51
CA ALA A 434 36.36 -13.53 15.53
C ALA A 434 35.14 -14.22 14.90
N ARG A 435 34.45 -13.52 13.99
CA ARG A 435 33.21 -13.98 13.35
C ARG A 435 33.35 -15.29 12.59
N TYR A 436 34.50 -15.50 11.95
CA TYR A 436 34.78 -16.66 11.11
C TYR A 436 35.75 -17.67 11.75
N ALA A 437 36.05 -17.55 13.05
CA ALA A 437 36.98 -18.41 13.78
C ALA A 437 36.62 -19.91 13.68
N VAL A 438 35.33 -20.25 13.58
CA VAL A 438 34.87 -21.64 13.38
C VAL A 438 35.37 -22.24 12.06
N TYR A 439 35.49 -21.45 11.00
CA TYR A 439 35.95 -21.95 9.70
C TYR A 439 37.48 -22.06 9.58
N ARG A 440 38.21 -21.62 10.61
CA ARG A 440 39.66 -21.77 10.73
C ARG A 440 40.08 -23.06 11.43
N GLN A 441 39.13 -23.77 12.04
CA GLN A 441 39.40 -25.04 12.73
C GLN A 441 39.87 -26.13 11.74
N PRO A 442 40.67 -27.12 12.19
CA PRO A 442 41.12 -28.22 11.34
C PRO A 442 39.97 -28.91 10.60
N GLY A 443 40.12 -29.04 9.27
CA GLY A 443 39.12 -29.66 8.39
C GLY A 443 38.05 -28.71 7.84
N ALA A 444 38.04 -27.44 8.25
CA ALA A 444 37.13 -26.43 7.70
C ALA A 444 37.69 -25.73 6.44
N VAL A 445 36.81 -25.05 5.70
CA VAL A 445 37.11 -24.44 4.38
C VAL A 445 38.14 -23.30 4.43
N LEU A 446 38.26 -22.60 5.57
CA LEU A 446 39.20 -21.50 5.78
C LEU A 446 40.35 -21.87 6.72
N HIS A 447 40.66 -23.17 6.83
CA HIS A 447 41.66 -23.68 7.76
C HIS A 447 43.08 -23.22 7.41
N THR A 448 43.46 -23.27 6.12
CA THR A 448 44.81 -22.91 5.67
C THR A 448 44.99 -21.39 5.67
N ASP A 449 46.22 -20.93 5.93
CA ASP A 449 46.52 -19.49 5.90
C ASP A 449 46.28 -18.89 4.50
N GLU A 450 46.49 -19.67 3.44
CA GLU A 450 46.20 -19.25 2.07
C GLU A 450 44.70 -19.05 1.85
N SER A 451 43.84 -20.02 2.23
CA SER A 451 42.41 -19.88 2.05
C SER A 451 41.83 -18.79 2.94
N TRP A 452 42.36 -18.62 4.16
CA TRP A 452 42.04 -17.51 5.04
C TRP A 452 42.39 -16.15 4.41
N GLN A 453 43.61 -15.98 3.91
CA GLN A 453 44.06 -14.69 3.38
C GLN A 453 43.32 -14.31 2.10
N ASN A 454 43.01 -15.29 1.23
CA ASN A 454 42.18 -15.07 0.06
C ASN A 454 40.76 -14.61 0.44
N PHE A 455 40.14 -15.27 1.42
CA PHE A 455 38.83 -14.90 1.96
C PHE A 455 38.84 -13.51 2.60
N LYS A 456 39.81 -13.24 3.47
CA LYS A 456 39.97 -11.95 4.15
C LYS A 456 40.11 -10.80 3.16
N THR A 457 40.99 -10.94 2.18
CA THR A 457 41.19 -9.94 1.12
C THR A 457 39.90 -9.69 0.33
N HIS A 458 39.12 -10.75 0.07
CA HIS A 458 37.84 -10.65 -0.62
C HIS A 458 36.78 -9.91 0.20
N VAL A 459 36.61 -10.23 1.49
CA VAL A 459 35.63 -9.55 2.35
C VAL A 459 36.03 -8.09 2.59
N GLU A 460 37.31 -7.81 2.85
CA GLU A 460 37.82 -6.43 2.96
C GLU A 460 37.57 -5.64 1.67
N ALA A 461 37.69 -6.30 0.51
CA ALA A 461 37.35 -5.71 -0.78
C ALA A 461 35.86 -5.46 -0.99
N LEU A 462 34.95 -6.05 -0.21
CA LEU A 462 33.50 -5.81 -0.30
C LEU A 462 32.98 -4.90 0.82
N ALA A 463 33.73 -4.80 1.92
CA ALA A 463 33.31 -4.07 3.10
C ALA A 463 33.11 -2.57 2.85
N PHE A 464 32.06 -2.02 3.45
CA PHE A 464 31.72 -0.60 3.40
C PHE A 464 31.00 -0.08 4.65
N TRP A 465 30.73 -0.94 5.64
CA TRP A 465 29.86 -0.58 6.76
C TRP A 465 30.21 0.72 7.48
N PRO A 466 31.51 1.07 7.71
CA PRO A 466 31.88 2.35 8.32
C PRO A 466 31.39 3.59 7.56
N GLN A 467 31.17 3.49 6.24
CA GLN A 467 30.65 4.59 5.41
C GLN A 467 29.13 4.72 5.47
N SER A 468 28.41 3.74 6.04
CA SER A 468 26.95 3.80 6.19
C SER A 468 26.50 4.91 7.14
N GLY A 469 27.35 5.32 8.07
CA GLY A 469 26.97 6.27 9.13
C GLY A 469 26.01 5.69 10.18
N LEU A 470 25.73 4.38 10.14
CA LEU A 470 25.00 3.69 11.20
C LEU A 470 25.95 3.37 12.36
N PRO A 471 25.59 3.69 13.62
CA PRO A 471 26.44 3.41 14.77
C PRO A 471 26.41 1.93 15.16
N GLU A 472 25.31 1.24 14.89
CA GLU A 472 25.18 -0.20 15.07
C GLU A 472 25.57 -1.01 13.83
N ARG A 473 26.07 -2.22 14.07
CA ARG A 473 26.32 -3.25 13.06
C ARG A 473 25.26 -4.34 13.02
N GLN A 474 24.54 -4.54 14.12
CA GLN A 474 23.39 -5.44 14.19
C GLN A 474 22.14 -4.67 13.77
N VAL A 475 21.55 -5.07 12.65
CA VAL A 475 20.35 -4.45 12.07
C VAL A 475 19.29 -5.51 11.81
N TRP A 476 18.06 -5.06 11.56
CA TRP A 476 16.94 -5.94 11.24
C TRP A 476 16.84 -6.14 9.74
N HIS A 477 17.20 -7.33 9.27
CA HIS A 477 17.12 -7.71 7.88
C HIS A 477 15.73 -8.25 7.54
N PHE A 478 15.27 -7.98 6.33
CA PHE A 478 14.01 -8.49 5.78
C PHE A 478 14.29 -9.25 4.49
N HIS A 479 13.46 -10.24 4.18
CA HIS A 479 13.43 -10.74 2.81
C HIS A 479 12.99 -9.59 1.88
N PRO A 480 13.86 -9.10 0.99
CA PRO A 480 13.66 -7.78 0.41
C PRO A 480 12.48 -7.74 -0.58
N LEU A 481 12.21 -8.83 -1.31
CA LEU A 481 11.04 -8.89 -2.20
C LEU A 481 9.72 -9.02 -1.43
N GLN A 482 9.74 -9.60 -0.23
CA GLN A 482 8.53 -9.77 0.59
C GLN A 482 8.20 -8.46 1.30
N PHE A 483 9.22 -7.73 1.77
CA PHE A 483 9.09 -6.36 2.24
C PHE A 483 8.44 -5.46 1.17
N ILE A 484 8.95 -5.49 -0.07
CA ILE A 484 8.38 -4.73 -1.18
C ILE A 484 6.93 -5.16 -1.44
N HIS A 485 6.66 -6.47 -1.54
CA HIS A 485 5.31 -6.97 -1.78
C HIS A 485 4.31 -6.49 -0.71
N HIS A 486 4.71 -6.51 0.56
CA HIS A 486 3.91 -6.05 1.68
C HIS A 486 3.59 -4.56 1.61
N TYR A 487 4.61 -3.71 1.43
CA TYR A 487 4.42 -2.26 1.38
C TYR A 487 3.80 -1.76 0.08
N ARG A 488 3.77 -2.55 -0.99
CA ARG A 488 3.02 -2.21 -2.22
C ARG A 488 1.51 -2.17 -2.01
N LYS A 489 0.99 -2.84 -0.98
CA LYS A 489 -0.41 -2.71 -0.54
C LYS A 489 -0.70 -1.38 0.17
N CYS A 490 0.34 -0.70 0.67
CA CYS A 490 0.18 0.50 1.48
C CYS A 490 -0.35 1.67 0.64
N LEU A 491 0.39 2.09 -0.40
CA LEU A 491 0.02 3.21 -1.27
C LEU A 491 -0.27 4.55 -0.55
N TRP A 492 0.20 4.72 0.70
CA TRP A 492 0.17 6.02 1.39
C TRP A 492 1.08 7.01 0.66
N LEU A 493 0.56 8.11 0.15
CA LEU A 493 1.39 9.10 -0.53
C LEU A 493 1.99 10.07 0.50
N SER A 494 3.32 10.11 0.57
CA SER A 494 4.04 11.15 1.29
C SER A 494 3.81 12.53 0.62
N ARG A 495 4.25 13.60 1.29
CA ARG A 495 4.19 14.97 0.74
C ARG A 495 4.91 15.07 -0.61
N ASP A 496 6.07 14.46 -0.72
CA ASP A 496 6.88 14.47 -1.95
C ASP A 496 6.28 13.58 -3.05
N GLU A 497 5.69 12.43 -2.69
CA GLU A 497 5.02 11.55 -3.64
C GLU A 497 3.76 12.21 -4.23
N LEU A 498 2.94 12.88 -3.40
CA LEU A 498 1.78 13.61 -3.88
C LEU A 498 2.18 14.80 -4.76
N LYS A 499 3.30 15.47 -4.45
CA LYS A 499 3.88 16.51 -5.32
C LYS A 499 4.25 15.96 -6.70
N LYS A 500 4.72 14.72 -6.81
CA LYS A 500 4.99 14.10 -8.12
C LYS A 500 3.70 13.84 -8.90
N VAL A 501 2.61 13.44 -8.24
CA VAL A 501 1.29 13.24 -8.87
C VAL A 501 0.70 14.58 -9.34
N TYR A 502 0.72 15.60 -8.49
CA TYR A 502 0.27 16.98 -8.78
C TYR A 502 1.45 17.97 -8.70
N PRO A 503 2.29 18.05 -9.74
CA PRO A 503 3.47 18.92 -9.73
C PRO A 503 3.11 20.40 -9.78
N ASP A 504 3.97 21.24 -9.18
CA ASP A 504 3.79 22.70 -9.08
C ASP A 504 3.51 23.37 -10.43
N SER A 505 4.08 22.82 -11.51
CA SER A 505 3.90 23.32 -12.88
C SER A 505 2.47 23.22 -13.41
N LYS A 506 1.58 22.45 -12.77
CA LYS A 506 0.17 22.30 -13.15
C LYS A 506 -0.76 23.28 -12.45
N TYR A 507 -0.29 23.99 -11.43
CA TYR A 507 -1.09 24.95 -10.67
C TYR A 507 -1.12 26.32 -11.36
N PRO A 508 -2.23 27.08 -11.27
CA PRO A 508 -2.29 28.44 -11.83
C PRO A 508 -1.64 29.45 -10.87
N ILE A 509 -0.31 29.45 -10.83
CA ILE A 509 0.50 30.23 -9.88
C ILE A 509 0.12 31.71 -9.88
N THR A 510 -0.10 32.32 -11.05
CA THR A 510 -0.49 33.74 -11.15
C THR A 510 -1.84 34.02 -10.48
N ALA A 511 -2.81 33.12 -10.62
CA ALA A 511 -4.12 33.26 -10.00
C ALA A 511 -4.04 33.09 -8.48
N LEU A 512 -3.26 32.10 -8.01
CA LEU A 512 -2.99 31.86 -6.58
C LEU A 512 -2.27 33.04 -5.91
N ALA A 513 -1.32 33.67 -6.61
CA ALA A 513 -0.67 34.89 -6.12
C ALA A 513 -1.65 36.07 -6.05
N THR A 514 -2.59 36.16 -7.00
CA THR A 514 -3.52 37.29 -7.10
C THR A 514 -4.71 37.17 -6.14
N GLU A 515 -5.19 35.96 -5.81
CA GLU A 515 -6.32 35.77 -4.88
C GLU A 515 -6.07 36.33 -3.48
N GLY A 516 -4.80 36.50 -3.08
CA GLY A 516 -4.42 37.16 -1.81
C GLY A 516 -4.51 36.28 -0.56
N ARG A 517 -4.67 34.96 -0.71
CA ARG A 517 -4.74 34.01 0.43
C ARG A 517 -3.39 33.40 0.83
N GLY A 518 -2.32 33.67 0.08
CA GLY A 518 -0.99 33.12 0.35
C GLY A 518 -0.84 31.61 0.14
N ARG A 519 -1.83 30.95 -0.48
CA ARG A 519 -1.76 29.52 -0.77
C ARG A 519 -0.68 29.22 -1.82
N THR A 520 0.09 28.18 -1.58
CA THR A 520 1.06 27.65 -2.54
C THR A 520 0.58 26.28 -3.05
N PRO A 521 1.08 25.78 -4.19
CA PRO A 521 0.81 24.40 -4.61
C PRO A 521 1.10 23.38 -3.51
N ASP A 522 2.16 23.62 -2.74
CA ASP A 522 2.56 22.75 -1.65
C ASP A 522 1.59 22.77 -0.48
N SER A 523 1.19 23.95 0.00
CA SER A 523 0.20 24.06 1.08
C SER A 523 -1.13 23.46 0.67
N ILE A 524 -1.57 23.67 -0.59
CA ILE A 524 -2.81 23.11 -1.12
C ILE A 524 -2.79 21.58 -1.12
N ARG A 525 -1.68 20.96 -1.51
CA ARG A 525 -1.56 19.49 -1.46
C ARG A 525 -1.60 19.00 -0.02
N ASP A 526 -0.86 19.66 0.88
CA ASP A 526 -0.74 19.20 2.26
C ASP A 526 -2.05 19.36 3.05
N ASP A 527 -2.84 20.41 2.76
CA ASP A 527 -4.19 20.61 3.32
C ASP A 527 -5.12 19.40 3.13
N TYR A 528 -4.92 18.61 2.07
CA TYR A 528 -5.79 17.49 1.69
C TYR A 528 -5.08 16.12 1.65
N ARG A 529 -3.76 16.05 1.86
CA ARG A 529 -2.95 14.84 1.61
C ARG A 529 -3.38 13.67 2.49
N VAL A 530 -3.53 13.92 3.79
CA VAL A 530 -3.92 12.89 4.78
C VAL A 530 -5.32 12.37 4.45
N GLN A 531 -6.25 13.27 4.15
CA GLN A 531 -7.64 12.97 3.85
C GLN A 531 -7.76 12.15 2.55
N ILE A 532 -6.98 12.48 1.52
CA ILE A 532 -6.90 11.69 0.29
C ILE A 532 -6.43 10.27 0.58
N ASN A 533 -5.38 10.10 1.39
CA ASN A 533 -4.89 8.78 1.76
C ASN A 533 -5.93 7.96 2.54
N GLN A 534 -6.66 8.57 3.47
CA GLN A 534 -7.73 7.91 4.23
C GLN A 534 -8.90 7.52 3.29
N VAL A 535 -9.34 8.44 2.44
CA VAL A 535 -10.50 8.27 1.54
C VAL A 535 -10.24 7.20 0.46
N THR A 536 -9.05 7.16 -0.15
CA THR A 536 -8.75 6.13 -1.15
C THR A 536 -8.77 4.71 -0.55
N ARG A 537 -8.33 4.56 0.71
CA ARG A 537 -8.41 3.28 1.44
C ARG A 537 -9.82 2.89 1.80
N LYS A 538 -10.59 3.85 2.32
CA LYS A 538 -12.00 3.67 2.66
C LYS A 538 -12.73 3.12 1.45
N TYR A 539 -12.68 3.80 0.31
CA TYR A 539 -13.44 3.40 -0.88
C TYR A 539 -12.72 2.43 -1.84
N LEU A 540 -11.77 1.63 -1.34
CA LEU A 540 -11.08 0.58 -2.11
C LEU A 540 -10.45 1.06 -3.44
N VAL A 541 -10.02 2.32 -3.46
CA VAL A 541 -9.17 2.91 -4.51
C VAL A 541 -7.72 2.53 -4.20
N THR A 542 -7.48 1.24 -4.00
CA THR A 542 -6.26 0.67 -3.39
C THR A 542 -5.40 -0.10 -4.40
N THR A 543 -5.61 0.13 -5.70
CA THR A 543 -4.67 -0.28 -6.75
C THR A 543 -4.08 0.97 -7.41
N GLN A 544 -2.84 0.87 -7.90
CA GLN A 544 -2.16 2.00 -8.55
C GLN A 544 -2.96 2.54 -9.75
N ILE A 545 -3.67 1.66 -10.49
CA ILE A 545 -4.53 2.04 -11.61
C ILE A 545 -5.80 2.76 -11.13
N ARG A 546 -6.49 2.24 -10.11
CA ARG A 546 -7.66 2.93 -9.52
C ARG A 546 -7.26 4.30 -8.99
N MET A 547 -6.12 4.42 -8.30
CA MET A 547 -5.58 5.70 -7.85
C MET A 547 -5.29 6.64 -9.02
N ALA A 548 -4.66 6.17 -10.10
CA ALA A 548 -4.38 7.00 -11.27
C ALA A 548 -5.67 7.59 -11.86
N HIS A 549 -6.74 6.79 -12.01
CA HIS A 549 -8.04 7.30 -12.45
C HIS A 549 -8.63 8.28 -11.42
N PHE A 550 -8.60 7.96 -10.13
CA PHE A 550 -9.13 8.84 -9.09
C PHE A 550 -8.47 10.23 -9.10
N PHE A 551 -7.13 10.28 -9.16
CA PHE A 551 -6.36 11.51 -9.24
C PHE A 551 -6.52 12.22 -10.59
N GLY A 552 -6.53 11.50 -11.71
CA GLY A 552 -6.70 12.09 -13.04
C GLY A 552 -8.06 12.79 -13.19
N GLN A 553 -9.12 12.21 -12.64
CA GLN A 553 -10.44 12.84 -12.61
C GLN A 553 -10.49 14.00 -11.62
N GLY A 554 -9.95 13.82 -10.41
CA GLY A 554 -9.89 14.89 -9.41
C GLY A 554 -9.09 16.11 -9.86
N ALA A 555 -8.04 15.91 -10.66
CA ALA A 555 -7.25 16.98 -11.26
C ALA A 555 -8.11 17.91 -12.10
N VAL A 556 -8.98 17.36 -12.95
CA VAL A 556 -9.86 18.12 -13.84
C VAL A 556 -11.01 18.77 -13.07
N GLU A 557 -11.61 18.07 -12.11
CA GLU A 557 -12.75 18.59 -11.35
C GLU A 557 -12.36 19.69 -10.35
N SER A 558 -11.17 19.60 -9.75
CA SER A 558 -10.75 20.51 -8.66
C SER A 558 -9.54 21.36 -9.00
N MET A 559 -9.06 21.31 -10.25
CA MET A 559 -7.84 21.98 -10.70
C MET A 559 -6.66 21.62 -9.79
N TYR A 560 -6.40 20.31 -9.65
CA TYR A 560 -5.35 19.77 -8.76
C TYR A 560 -5.53 20.22 -7.29
N LEU A 561 -6.78 20.16 -6.79
CA LEU A 561 -7.19 20.60 -5.44
C LEU A 561 -7.17 22.13 -5.22
N ALA A 562 -6.71 22.93 -6.18
CA ALA A 562 -6.62 24.36 -6.02
C ALA A 562 -7.98 25.07 -5.99
N LEU A 563 -9.02 24.45 -6.58
CA LEU A 563 -10.37 24.97 -6.66
C LEU A 563 -11.41 23.95 -6.19
N MET A 564 -11.72 24.01 -4.90
CA MET A 564 -12.71 23.14 -4.25
C MET A 564 -14.12 23.73 -4.23
N LEU A 565 -14.34 24.83 -4.95
CA LEU A 565 -15.58 25.61 -5.01
C LEU A 565 -15.88 25.99 -6.46
N GLU A 566 -17.06 25.65 -6.96
CA GLU A 566 -17.53 26.10 -8.26
C GLU A 566 -17.76 27.61 -8.26
N GLY A 567 -17.06 28.35 -9.13
CA GLY A 567 -17.18 29.80 -9.21
C GLY A 567 -18.26 30.29 -10.17
N SER A 568 -18.73 31.53 -9.95
CA SER A 568 -19.51 32.26 -10.95
C SER A 568 -18.66 33.11 -11.90
N ALA A 569 -17.33 32.94 -11.86
CA ALA A 569 -16.35 33.64 -12.67
C ALA A 569 -15.24 32.67 -13.08
N ASN A 570 -14.36 33.06 -14.01
CA ASN A 570 -13.17 32.27 -14.33
C ASN A 570 -12.06 32.58 -13.30
N TYR A 571 -11.61 31.56 -12.55
CA TYR A 571 -10.62 31.74 -11.49
C TYR A 571 -9.30 32.35 -12.00
N SER A 572 -8.82 31.92 -13.16
CA SER A 572 -7.58 32.46 -13.74
C SER A 572 -7.68 33.93 -14.15
N ARG A 573 -8.88 34.43 -14.42
CA ARG A 573 -9.11 35.84 -14.84
C ARG A 573 -9.52 36.74 -13.68
N ASN A 574 -10.32 36.23 -12.75
CA ASN A 574 -10.80 36.99 -11.59
C ASN A 574 -10.73 36.13 -10.32
N PRO A 575 -9.51 35.85 -9.81
CA PRO A 575 -9.33 34.98 -8.65
C PRO A 575 -9.86 35.58 -7.34
N ARG A 576 -10.07 36.91 -7.31
CA ARG A 576 -10.65 37.63 -6.16
C ARG A 576 -12.17 37.65 -6.15
N HIS A 577 -12.84 37.06 -7.16
CA HIS A 577 -14.29 37.03 -7.20
C HIS A 577 -14.85 36.41 -5.92
N GLN A 578 -15.90 37.02 -5.35
CA GLN A 578 -16.52 36.62 -4.08
C GLN A 578 -16.92 35.13 -4.02
N SER A 579 -17.27 34.52 -5.15
CA SER A 579 -17.58 33.08 -5.22
C SER A 579 -16.39 32.16 -4.89
N PHE A 580 -15.15 32.64 -4.93
CA PHE A 580 -13.96 31.84 -4.63
C PHE A 580 -13.44 32.06 -3.21
N GLN A 581 -14.04 32.98 -2.47
CA GLN A 581 -13.63 33.26 -1.10
C GLN A 581 -14.03 32.10 -0.17
N PRO A 582 -13.28 31.86 0.92
CA PRO A 582 -13.61 30.83 1.89
C PRO A 582 -15.03 31.01 2.44
N GLU A 583 -15.76 29.91 2.59
CA GLU A 583 -17.12 29.88 3.13
C GLU A 583 -17.15 29.74 4.67
N THR A 584 -16.11 30.23 5.36
CA THR A 584 -15.98 30.13 6.83
C THR A 584 -17.08 30.88 7.57
N ASN A 585 -17.67 31.91 6.94
CA ASN A 585 -18.78 32.70 7.49
C ASN A 585 -20.15 32.30 6.88
N GLY A 586 -20.27 31.07 6.37
CA GLY A 586 -21.47 30.56 5.71
C GLY A 586 -21.29 30.39 4.20
N PHE A 587 -22.24 29.71 3.58
CA PHE A 587 -22.22 29.44 2.14
C PHE A 587 -22.37 30.72 1.31
N TYR A 588 -21.81 30.72 0.11
CA TYR A 588 -21.93 31.82 -0.82
C TYR A 588 -23.39 32.05 -1.27
N ALA A 589 -23.92 33.23 -0.95
CA ALA A 589 -25.26 33.68 -1.32
C ALA A 589 -25.17 35.07 -2.00
N PRO A 590 -25.14 35.14 -3.34
CA PRO A 590 -24.99 36.41 -4.04
C PRO A 590 -26.25 37.27 -3.94
N ALA A 591 -26.07 38.59 -3.80
CA ALA A 591 -27.18 39.55 -3.73
C ALA A 591 -27.97 39.70 -5.04
N GLN A 592 -27.37 39.35 -6.18
CA GLN A 592 -27.99 39.39 -7.51
C GLN A 592 -27.75 38.07 -8.24
N PRO A 593 -28.66 37.65 -9.15
CA PRO A 593 -28.47 36.47 -9.97
C PRO A 593 -27.15 36.51 -10.75
N ASN A 594 -26.46 35.38 -10.80
CA ASN A 594 -25.21 35.20 -11.54
C ASN A 594 -25.19 33.83 -12.23
N TYR A 595 -24.05 33.43 -12.78
CA TYR A 595 -23.89 32.15 -13.47
C TYR A 595 -24.50 30.97 -12.71
N LEU A 596 -24.27 30.83 -11.40
CA LEU A 596 -24.68 29.67 -10.60
C LEU A 596 -26.21 29.46 -10.53
N PHE A 597 -27.02 30.46 -10.92
CA PHE A 597 -28.47 30.30 -11.03
C PHE A 597 -28.88 29.39 -12.21
N TYR A 598 -27.96 29.03 -13.11
CA TYR A 598 -28.21 28.00 -14.13
C TYR A 598 -28.59 26.64 -13.54
N LEU A 599 -28.22 26.40 -12.26
CA LEU A 599 -28.56 25.20 -11.50
C LEU A 599 -29.97 25.23 -10.90
N GLU A 600 -30.70 26.34 -10.97
CA GLU A 600 -32.09 26.37 -10.52
C GLU A 600 -32.95 25.42 -11.35
N ASN A 601 -33.88 24.73 -10.70
CA ASN A 601 -34.74 23.70 -11.31
C ASN A 601 -33.96 22.49 -11.88
N ARG A 602 -32.72 22.27 -11.44
CA ARG A 602 -31.88 21.11 -11.82
C ARG A 602 -31.40 20.36 -10.58
N LEU A 603 -31.17 19.05 -10.70
CA LEU A 603 -30.49 18.23 -9.67
C LEU A 603 -31.10 18.37 -8.26
N GLY A 604 -32.44 18.44 -8.18
CA GLY A 604 -33.17 18.60 -6.93
C GLY A 604 -33.29 20.04 -6.40
N ASN A 605 -32.66 21.03 -7.05
CA ASN A 605 -32.82 22.44 -6.73
C ASN A 605 -34.19 22.92 -7.21
N ILE A 606 -35.01 23.44 -6.31
CA ILE A 606 -36.39 23.87 -6.62
C ILE A 606 -36.76 25.22 -6.02
N THR A 607 -35.90 25.79 -5.18
CA THR A 607 -36.12 27.08 -4.53
C THR A 607 -35.12 28.10 -5.09
N THR A 608 -35.55 29.36 -5.22
CA THR A 608 -34.64 30.45 -5.61
C THR A 608 -33.45 30.50 -4.66
N GLY A 609 -32.24 30.58 -5.23
CA GLY A 609 -30.98 30.55 -4.47
C GLY A 609 -30.43 29.15 -4.17
N ASP A 610 -31.16 28.07 -4.48
CA ASP A 610 -30.63 26.71 -4.38
C ASP A 610 -29.39 26.50 -5.27
N GLY A 611 -29.30 27.19 -6.42
CA GLY A 611 -28.16 27.10 -7.33
C GLY A 611 -26.82 27.43 -6.64
N PRO A 612 -26.61 28.68 -6.18
CA PRO A 612 -25.42 29.04 -5.39
C PRO A 612 -25.24 28.22 -4.11
N LYS A 613 -26.35 27.91 -3.41
CA LYS A 613 -26.31 27.15 -2.15
C LYS A 613 -25.78 25.72 -2.34
N TYR A 614 -26.20 25.02 -3.39
CA TYR A 614 -25.83 23.64 -3.71
C TYR A 614 -24.92 23.53 -4.94
N ARG A 615 -24.07 24.53 -5.17
CA ARG A 615 -23.02 24.53 -6.20
C ARG A 615 -21.98 23.43 -6.00
N GLY A 616 -21.11 23.21 -6.98
CA GLY A 616 -20.00 22.27 -6.86
C GLY A 616 -19.08 22.57 -5.67
N ARG A 617 -18.86 21.56 -4.81
CA ARG A 617 -17.88 21.59 -3.72
C ARG A 617 -17.05 20.31 -3.64
N GLY A 618 -15.82 20.44 -3.14
CA GLY A 618 -14.92 19.31 -2.91
C GLY A 618 -14.21 18.80 -4.17
N MET A 619 -13.45 17.72 -4.02
CA MET A 619 -12.52 17.22 -5.05
C MET A 619 -13.20 16.83 -6.36
N LYS A 620 -14.46 16.40 -6.31
CA LYS A 620 -15.26 16.03 -7.49
C LYS A 620 -16.52 16.89 -7.67
N GLN A 621 -16.53 18.09 -7.08
CA GLN A 621 -17.58 19.10 -7.30
C GLN A 621 -19.00 18.54 -7.08
N LEU A 622 -19.27 17.98 -5.88
CA LEU A 622 -20.61 17.50 -5.54
C LEU A 622 -21.61 18.64 -5.72
N THR A 623 -22.64 18.43 -6.55
CA THR A 623 -23.54 19.49 -7.03
C THR A 623 -25.00 19.07 -6.97
N GLY A 624 -25.86 20.02 -6.57
CA GLY A 624 -27.32 19.90 -6.55
C GLY A 624 -27.88 19.34 -5.25
N ARG A 625 -29.00 19.89 -4.78
CA ARG A 625 -29.65 19.53 -3.51
C ARG A 625 -29.92 18.03 -3.40
N GLU A 626 -30.22 17.34 -4.50
CA GLU A 626 -30.39 15.88 -4.49
C GLU A 626 -29.13 15.16 -4.02
N ASN A 627 -27.98 15.47 -4.62
CA ASN A 627 -26.72 14.80 -4.31
C ASN A 627 -26.19 15.18 -2.93
N TYR A 628 -26.30 16.46 -2.55
CA TYR A 628 -25.99 16.90 -1.18
C TYR A 628 -26.81 16.12 -0.15
N SER A 629 -28.12 15.95 -0.39
CA SER A 629 -28.98 15.24 0.57
C SER A 629 -28.62 13.77 0.70
N LYS A 630 -28.26 13.09 -0.40
CA LYS A 630 -27.77 11.71 -0.35
C LYS A 630 -26.47 11.59 0.43
N TYR A 631 -25.52 12.52 0.23
CA TYR A 631 -24.27 12.53 0.99
C TYR A 631 -24.50 12.85 2.48
N TRP A 632 -25.39 13.78 2.80
CA TRP A 632 -25.73 14.09 4.19
C TRP A 632 -26.38 12.91 4.91
N VAL A 633 -27.27 12.18 4.25
CA VAL A 633 -27.83 10.91 4.78
C VAL A 633 -26.72 9.88 4.96
N TYR A 634 -25.82 9.72 3.97
CA TYR A 634 -24.69 8.81 4.07
C TYR A 634 -23.81 9.08 5.31
N ARG A 635 -23.59 10.36 5.64
CA ARG A 635 -22.84 10.78 6.82
C ARG A 635 -23.63 10.73 8.14
N GLY A 636 -24.93 10.44 8.10
CA GLY A 636 -25.81 10.53 9.27
C GLY A 636 -26.10 11.96 9.73
N TRP A 637 -25.86 12.96 8.89
CA TRP A 637 -26.11 14.38 9.18
C TRP A 637 -27.51 14.84 8.82
N LEU A 638 -28.27 14.01 8.12
CA LEU A 638 -29.66 14.25 7.74
C LEU A 638 -30.43 12.93 7.84
N ASP A 639 -31.53 12.93 8.58
CA ASP A 639 -32.44 11.80 8.65
C ASP A 639 -33.27 11.71 7.36
N ALA A 640 -33.19 10.58 6.68
CA ALA A 640 -33.92 10.31 5.44
C ALA A 640 -35.45 10.34 5.61
N SER A 641 -35.97 10.15 6.83
CA SER A 641 -37.40 10.23 7.16
C SER A 641 -37.95 11.66 7.10
N THR A 642 -37.09 12.68 7.14
CA THR A 642 -37.49 14.10 7.20
C THR A 642 -37.87 14.68 5.83
N PHE A 643 -37.70 13.92 4.75
CA PHE A 643 -38.02 14.36 3.38
C PHE A 643 -38.55 13.21 2.53
N THR A 644 -39.06 13.52 1.34
CA THR A 644 -39.58 12.48 0.42
C THR A 644 -39.10 12.73 -1.00
N SER A 645 -38.35 11.77 -1.53
CA SER A 645 -37.88 11.77 -2.92
C SER A 645 -38.89 11.13 -3.89
N PRO A 646 -39.05 11.63 -5.12
CA PRO A 646 -38.51 12.90 -5.62
C PRO A 646 -39.37 14.09 -5.15
N TRP A 647 -38.74 15.17 -4.68
CA TRP A 647 -39.41 16.44 -4.37
C TRP A 647 -39.35 17.45 -5.52
N TRP A 648 -38.66 17.13 -6.61
CA TRP A 648 -38.34 18.08 -7.68
C TRP A 648 -39.09 17.84 -9.00
N ASN A 649 -39.90 16.78 -9.09
CA ASN A 649 -40.71 16.52 -10.28
C ASN A 649 -42.09 15.92 -9.93
N PRO A 650 -43.15 16.75 -9.79
CA PRO A 650 -43.14 18.21 -9.80
C PRO A 650 -42.49 18.79 -8.54
N ALA A 651 -42.14 20.08 -8.55
CA ALA A 651 -41.55 20.75 -7.39
C ALA A 651 -42.51 20.75 -6.17
N ARG A 652 -42.02 20.25 -5.03
CA ARG A 652 -42.75 20.11 -3.77
C ARG A 652 -41.86 20.55 -2.60
N PRO A 653 -41.73 21.86 -2.32
CA PRO A 653 -40.83 22.38 -1.28
C PRO A 653 -41.03 21.75 0.10
N ALA A 654 -42.28 21.46 0.49
CA ALA A 654 -42.59 20.82 1.78
C ALA A 654 -42.06 19.38 1.91
N ARG A 655 -41.64 18.74 0.82
CA ARG A 655 -41.03 17.40 0.81
C ARG A 655 -39.51 17.45 0.66
N ALA A 656 -38.93 18.64 0.50
CA ALA A 656 -37.52 18.80 0.17
C ALA A 656 -36.67 18.85 1.46
N PRO A 657 -35.49 18.20 1.45
CA PRO A 657 -34.59 18.15 2.59
C PRO A 657 -34.00 19.51 2.92
N THR A 658 -33.86 19.85 4.21
CA THR A 658 -33.23 21.10 4.64
C THR A 658 -31.79 20.84 5.05
N ILE A 659 -30.85 21.49 4.38
CA ILE A 659 -29.41 21.48 4.72
C ILE A 659 -29.01 22.92 5.04
N ASN A 660 -28.57 23.16 6.27
CA ASN A 660 -28.24 24.49 6.77
C ASN A 660 -26.78 24.86 6.54
N ASP A 661 -25.90 23.87 6.43
CA ASP A 661 -24.45 24.03 6.38
C ASP A 661 -23.79 23.39 5.13
N PRO A 662 -24.30 23.59 3.90
CA PRO A 662 -23.73 22.97 2.70
C PRO A 662 -22.25 23.33 2.46
N GLN A 663 -21.80 24.46 3.01
CA GLN A 663 -20.40 24.88 2.99
C GLN A 663 -19.44 23.94 3.69
N ARG A 664 -19.94 23.00 4.52
CA ARG A 664 -19.11 21.99 5.19
C ARG A 664 -18.18 21.25 4.23
N LEU A 665 -18.62 20.99 2.99
CA LEU A 665 -17.78 20.35 1.95
C LEU A 665 -16.63 21.21 1.41
N SER A 666 -16.50 22.45 1.89
CA SER A 666 -15.43 23.38 1.51
C SER A 666 -14.64 23.92 2.69
N THR A 667 -15.18 23.81 3.91
CA THR A 667 -14.53 24.25 5.15
C THR A 667 -13.93 23.09 5.94
N ASP A 668 -14.40 21.85 5.73
CA ASP A 668 -13.82 20.64 6.33
C ASP A 668 -13.05 19.86 5.25
N ALA A 669 -11.75 19.71 5.45
CA ALA A 669 -10.87 19.08 4.47
C ALA A 669 -11.21 17.60 4.24
N TYR A 670 -11.62 16.87 5.27
CA TYR A 670 -12.00 15.47 5.14
C TYR A 670 -13.30 15.36 4.33
N ALA A 671 -14.34 16.11 4.67
CA ALA A 671 -15.60 16.13 3.94
C ALA A 671 -15.44 16.57 2.47
N ALA A 672 -14.52 17.49 2.18
CA ALA A 672 -14.23 17.94 0.83
C ALA A 672 -13.67 16.82 -0.07
N ILE A 673 -12.88 15.91 0.50
CA ILE A 673 -12.32 14.75 -0.21
C ILE A 673 -13.27 13.56 -0.17
N ASP A 674 -13.85 13.27 1.00
CA ASP A 674 -14.77 12.17 1.26
C ASP A 674 -16.04 12.28 0.41
N ALA A 675 -16.60 13.48 0.20
CA ALA A 675 -17.72 13.65 -0.74
C ALA A 675 -17.39 13.20 -2.18
N GLY A 676 -16.14 13.42 -2.63
CA GLY A 676 -15.65 12.91 -3.91
C GLY A 676 -15.34 11.41 -3.90
N GLY A 677 -14.96 10.85 -2.75
CA GLY A 677 -14.85 9.41 -2.52
C GLY A 677 -16.20 8.71 -2.52
N TRP A 678 -17.17 9.21 -1.75
CA TRP A 678 -18.56 8.75 -1.75
C TRP A 678 -19.20 8.82 -3.13
N TYR A 679 -18.99 9.91 -3.88
CA TYR A 679 -19.56 10.00 -5.23
C TYR A 679 -19.00 8.89 -6.15
N TRP A 680 -17.72 8.55 -5.98
CA TRP A 680 -17.09 7.44 -6.68
C TRP A 680 -17.65 6.08 -6.26
N GLU A 681 -17.94 5.91 -4.98
CA GLU A 681 -18.45 4.66 -4.44
C GLU A 681 -19.95 4.45 -4.77
N ALA A 682 -20.75 5.52 -4.78
CA ALA A 682 -22.20 5.39 -4.78
C ALA A 682 -22.98 6.52 -5.45
N GLY A 683 -22.36 7.67 -5.74
CA GLY A 683 -23.07 8.85 -6.22
C GLY A 683 -23.51 8.78 -7.68
N SER A 684 -22.84 7.98 -8.50
CA SER A 684 -23.08 7.94 -9.95
C SER A 684 -24.35 7.17 -10.32
N ALA A 685 -25.40 7.89 -10.73
CA ALA A 685 -26.59 7.29 -11.32
C ALA A 685 -26.29 6.58 -12.66
N GLN A 686 -25.31 7.08 -13.43
CA GLN A 686 -24.84 6.44 -14.66
C GLN A 686 -24.19 5.08 -14.39
N ASN A 687 -23.58 4.92 -13.22
CA ASN A 687 -23.04 3.65 -12.74
C ASN A 687 -24.01 2.90 -11.80
N GLN A 688 -25.31 3.18 -11.89
CA GLN A 688 -26.36 2.50 -11.13
C GLN A 688 -26.16 2.55 -9.59
N PHE A 689 -25.52 3.62 -9.09
CA PHE A 689 -25.17 3.78 -7.67
C PHE A 689 -24.26 2.65 -7.14
N ARG A 690 -23.44 2.07 -8.02
CA ARG A 690 -22.33 1.17 -7.68
C ARG A 690 -21.01 1.91 -7.79
N THR A 691 -19.99 1.35 -7.15
CA THR A 691 -18.63 1.90 -7.15
C THR A 691 -18.05 1.96 -8.56
N ILE A 692 -17.45 3.09 -8.92
CA ILE A 692 -16.73 3.28 -10.19
C ILE A 692 -15.51 2.36 -10.30
N ASN A 693 -15.05 1.78 -9.19
CA ASN A 693 -14.06 0.71 -9.18
C ASN A 693 -14.42 -0.45 -10.11
N ASN A 694 -15.73 -0.72 -10.32
CA ASN A 694 -16.19 -1.78 -11.21
C ASN A 694 -15.97 -1.49 -12.72
N ALA A 695 -15.71 -0.23 -13.07
CA ALA A 695 -15.39 0.19 -14.44
C ALA A 695 -13.89 0.07 -14.75
N ILE A 696 -13.05 -0.20 -13.74
CA ILE A 696 -11.59 -0.28 -13.84
C ILE A 696 -11.19 -1.74 -13.62
N THR A 697 -11.37 -2.55 -14.66
CA THR A 697 -11.14 -4.01 -14.63
C THR A 697 -9.77 -4.42 -15.15
N GLY A 698 -9.09 -3.53 -15.88
CA GLY A 698 -7.76 -3.78 -16.44
C GLY A 698 -6.62 -3.21 -15.59
N ASN A 699 -5.40 -3.67 -15.90
CA ASN A 699 -4.16 -3.18 -15.29
C ASN A 699 -3.49 -2.05 -16.12
N VAL A 700 -4.20 -1.51 -17.11
CA VAL A 700 -3.70 -0.49 -18.03
C VAL A 700 -4.58 0.76 -18.00
N ILE A 701 -3.95 1.91 -18.27
CA ILE A 701 -4.63 3.18 -18.46
C ILE A 701 -4.76 3.39 -19.97
N ASP A 702 -5.99 3.51 -20.45
CA ASP A 702 -6.28 3.78 -21.85
C ASP A 702 -7.47 4.73 -22.01
N ARG A 703 -7.71 5.20 -23.23
CA ARG A 703 -8.80 6.13 -23.52
C ARG A 703 -10.17 5.53 -23.18
N ALA A 704 -10.38 4.23 -23.38
CA ALA A 704 -11.67 3.59 -23.16
C ALA A 704 -12.00 3.52 -21.66
N SER A 705 -11.05 3.07 -20.83
CA SER A 705 -11.22 3.02 -19.38
C SER A 705 -11.42 4.43 -18.80
N VAL A 706 -10.63 5.42 -19.25
CA VAL A 706 -10.79 6.81 -18.82
C VAL A 706 -12.14 7.38 -19.23
N ARG A 707 -12.62 7.07 -20.45
CA ARG A 707 -13.93 7.51 -20.92
C ARG A 707 -15.05 6.93 -20.07
N THR A 708 -15.01 5.63 -19.77
CA THR A 708 -16.03 4.96 -18.94
C THR A 708 -16.11 5.61 -17.55
N VAL A 709 -14.97 5.82 -16.90
CA VAL A 709 -14.88 6.52 -15.60
C VAL A 709 -15.43 7.96 -15.71
N ALA A 710 -15.05 8.70 -16.76
CA ALA A 710 -15.50 10.07 -16.94
C ALA A 710 -17.02 10.18 -17.23
N VAL A 711 -17.61 9.21 -17.94
CA VAL A 711 -19.08 9.11 -18.13
C VAL A 711 -19.76 8.92 -16.78
N ALA A 712 -19.22 8.07 -15.90
CA ALA A 712 -19.79 7.88 -14.57
C ALA A 712 -19.74 9.17 -13.72
N ILE A 713 -18.74 10.03 -13.95
CA ILE A 713 -18.55 11.28 -13.20
C ILE A 713 -19.45 12.40 -13.73
N ASN A 714 -19.34 12.72 -15.03
CA ASN A 714 -19.93 13.93 -15.63
C ASN A 714 -20.93 13.64 -16.76
N GLY A 715 -21.25 12.37 -17.00
CA GLY A 715 -22.12 11.96 -18.11
C GLY A 715 -21.49 12.19 -19.49
N VAL A 716 -22.36 12.21 -20.50
CA VAL A 716 -21.98 12.42 -21.90
C VAL A 716 -22.51 13.76 -22.37
N ASN A 717 -21.64 14.56 -22.99
CA ASN A 717 -22.07 15.76 -23.69
C ASN A 717 -22.78 15.35 -24.99
N ARG A 718 -24.04 15.77 -25.14
CA ARG A 718 -24.89 15.40 -26.29
C ARG A 718 -24.32 15.86 -27.63
N SER A 719 -23.56 16.94 -27.67
CA SER A 719 -23.00 17.51 -28.90
C SER A 719 -21.72 16.81 -29.34
N THR A 720 -20.92 16.31 -28.41
CA THR A 720 -19.62 15.66 -28.74
C THR A 720 -19.67 14.14 -28.67
N GLY A 721 -20.66 13.55 -28.01
CA GLY A 721 -20.72 12.11 -27.72
C GLY A 721 -19.71 11.64 -26.68
N ASP A 722 -18.95 12.56 -26.07
CA ASP A 722 -17.90 12.29 -25.10
C ASP A 722 -18.12 13.07 -23.78
N PRO A 723 -17.54 12.60 -22.65
CA PRO A 723 -17.49 13.38 -21.42
C PRO A 723 -16.73 14.69 -21.60
N ASN A 724 -17.14 15.72 -20.85
CA ASN A 724 -16.45 17.00 -20.84
C ASN A 724 -14.99 16.84 -20.39
N GLY A 725 -14.05 17.39 -21.16
CA GLY A 725 -12.62 17.35 -20.83
C GLY A 725 -11.95 15.99 -21.00
N LEU A 726 -12.51 15.04 -21.77
CA LEU A 726 -11.96 13.68 -21.90
C LEU A 726 -10.46 13.65 -22.26
N ALA A 727 -10.02 14.52 -23.17
CA ALA A 727 -8.60 14.58 -23.56
C ALA A 727 -7.69 15.00 -22.39
N GLU A 728 -8.15 15.92 -21.54
CA GLU A 728 -7.43 16.34 -20.34
C GLU A 728 -7.45 15.25 -19.28
N ARG A 729 -8.61 14.65 -19.02
CA ARG A 729 -8.76 13.52 -18.09
C ARG A 729 -7.83 12.36 -18.45
N LEU A 730 -7.66 12.06 -19.74
CA LEU A 730 -6.71 11.03 -20.20
C LEU A 730 -5.28 11.42 -19.87
N ARG A 731 -4.85 12.63 -20.26
CA ARG A 731 -3.49 13.12 -19.96
C ARG A 731 -3.18 13.13 -18.47
N GLU A 732 -4.12 13.56 -17.64
CA GLU A 732 -3.92 13.63 -16.19
C GLU A 732 -3.92 12.25 -15.53
N THR A 733 -4.75 11.32 -16.02
CA THR A 733 -4.73 9.92 -15.58
C THR A 733 -3.41 9.25 -15.94
N GLU A 734 -2.93 9.41 -17.17
CA GLU A 734 -1.63 8.88 -17.61
C GLU A 734 -0.47 9.50 -16.82
N SER A 735 -0.52 10.81 -16.56
CA SER A 735 0.50 11.51 -15.78
C SER A 735 0.56 10.98 -14.34
N ALA A 736 -0.59 10.76 -13.68
CA ALA A 736 -0.62 10.12 -12.37
C ALA A 736 -0.12 8.66 -12.45
N GLY A 737 -0.49 7.94 -13.51
CA GLY A 737 -0.06 6.58 -13.79
C GLY A 737 1.45 6.39 -13.84
N ARG A 738 2.19 7.28 -14.52
CA ARG A 738 3.67 7.22 -14.58
C ARG A 738 4.32 7.32 -13.20
N VAL A 739 3.70 8.06 -12.28
CA VAL A 739 4.18 8.24 -10.90
C VAL A 739 3.75 7.08 -10.01
N LEU A 740 2.53 6.56 -10.15
CA LEU A 740 1.95 5.57 -9.25
C LEU A 740 2.29 4.13 -9.62
N THR A 741 2.40 3.83 -10.92
CA THR A 741 2.65 2.47 -11.41
C THR A 741 4.14 2.15 -11.54
N ASP A 742 4.47 0.96 -12.03
CA ASP A 742 5.85 0.59 -12.40
C ASP A 742 6.21 0.92 -13.87
N GLN A 743 5.35 1.66 -14.60
CA GLN A 743 5.65 2.11 -15.97
C GLN A 743 6.89 3.01 -15.97
N ILE A 744 7.81 2.78 -16.91
CA ILE A 744 9.08 3.50 -17.09
C ILE A 744 8.91 4.65 -18.08
#